data_AF-A0A495TUE9-F1
#
_entry.id   AF-A0A495TUE9-F1
#
_cell.length_a   1.000
_cell.length_b   1.000
_cell.length_c   1.000
_cell.angle_alpha   90.00
_cell.angle_beta   90.00
_cell.angle_gamma   90.00
#
_symmetry.space_group_name_H-M   'P 1'
#
loop_
_entity.id
_entity.type
_entity.pdbx_description
1 polymer ?
#
loop_
_entity_poly.entity_id
_entity_poly.type
_entity_poly.pdbx_seq_one_letter_code
_entity_poly.pdbx_strand_id
1 'polypeptide(L)'
;MSRHSSRLAIQSPPTPRNGLCFTLAYAGAARIAPRSRPAAWSRVLRPLPLALWVPLALAAWCVPMAEAAGPLPQGGAFVRGQGAMTSGTTSLTIDQSSSRGVIDWHSFSIGNGNTVAFNNGSGATLNRVTGGDPSSILGKLTATGSLYLINPQGILAGPSGVVSTGGRFVASTLDICNDAFIKGGDALTLSGKSDASVINLGRISSSGGDVFLIARQAVVNAGTVKAPSGTVELAAGETVLLQDSASSRQVFVQAGSHGTVVNEGRVKAAQVSLQAADGNVYALAGGGTRIRATGSATRDGHVWLIADSGLVRQQGKIAATNADGSGGTVDTQAAQLAFGRHAAVHAGQWNLSTPAFMIDDAAARTLQRSLSAGTSVDVTTTGGNGATGDLSIASRLRWQGPASLTLAAYRNVSVTGGTTIANEGAGNLTLRADATGADNGGSVSNLGTVDWSKSAGIVSLLYDMNGRYSPGTLLGNASWTAPVYTGLVTQITAYKLVNSLTDLQNVSLDLAGNYALGKDIDASATILTSTHSSGVDFIPLGSAATPFTGQFDGRGHVIDQFSQNEIYSPSGTKAIGLFGEIGTAGVVRNVGITNTAFYEGQDDILDNVPIVITFGILAGRNRGLITYAYTSGYRGATHYGNAPIGGLVGTNDGLIERSWSSATVGDAGDAGGLVGANLGRIVQSFATGRVVTQTFGSPGGLVGVNSGTISQSYAAGNVLGLFGAGGLAYANSGVIEQSFATGPVLGPSYQGPGYGTYGGIVAYSVGGTLASNVYWDKETTTRTVSTGYGSQLPASNGITTAQMSNPSSFDVSWDFSPTGVWVMPAGATHPILRWQLAQ
;
A
#
# COMPACT_ATOMS: atom_id res chain seq x y z
N MET A 1 -27.00 -28.85 51.48
CA MET A 1 -28.10 -29.75 51.92
C MET A 1 -28.02 -31.07 51.13
N SER A 2 -28.85 -32.04 51.50
CA SER A 2 -28.95 -33.44 51.00
C SER A 2 -28.78 -33.71 49.49
N ARG A 3 -27.98 -34.77 49.16
CA ARG A 3 -28.11 -35.80 48.08
C ARG A 3 -28.30 -35.31 46.61
N HIS A 4 -27.56 -35.84 45.64
CA HIS A 4 -27.62 -37.26 45.22
C HIS A 4 -26.31 -37.85 44.65
N SER A 5 -26.25 -39.18 44.58
CA SER A 5 -25.13 -40.01 44.09
C SER A 5 -24.99 -39.97 42.55
N SER A 6 -23.83 -40.32 41.97
CA SER A 6 -23.43 -41.72 41.71
C SER A 6 -21.92 -41.91 41.52
N ARG A 7 -21.43 -43.16 41.67
CA ARG A 7 -20.00 -43.56 41.56
C ARG A 7 -19.81 -44.71 40.57
N LEU A 8 -18.67 -44.74 39.86
CA LEU A 8 -17.79 -45.88 39.51
C LEU A 8 -16.52 -45.23 38.87
N ALA A 9 -15.25 -45.48 39.19
CA ALA A 9 -14.45 -46.64 39.63
C ALA A 9 -14.07 -47.62 38.48
N ILE A 10 -12.81 -48.09 38.28
CA ILE A 10 -11.47 -47.70 38.81
C ILE A 10 -10.35 -48.46 38.00
N GLN A 11 -9.06 -48.05 38.11
CA GLN A 11 -7.81 -48.81 37.80
C GLN A 11 -7.30 -49.04 36.34
N SER A 12 -6.01 -49.41 36.26
CA SER A 12 -5.08 -49.61 35.11
C SER A 12 -3.91 -50.56 35.55
N PRO A 13 -2.87 -50.92 34.73
CA PRO A 13 -2.65 -50.85 33.28
C PRO A 13 -2.76 -52.26 32.61
N PRO A 14 -1.76 -53.09 32.17
CA PRO A 14 -0.28 -53.01 31.99
C PRO A 14 0.19 -53.29 30.52
N THR A 15 1.36 -53.93 30.29
CA THR A 15 1.94 -54.34 28.97
C THR A 15 2.47 -55.80 28.95
N PRO A 16 2.76 -56.38 27.78
CA PRO A 16 4.03 -57.13 27.60
C PRO A 16 4.75 -56.91 26.24
N ARG A 17 5.83 -57.69 25.97
CA ARG A 17 6.90 -57.44 24.97
C ARG A 17 6.90 -58.41 23.76
N ASN A 18 7.55 -58.00 22.65
CA ASN A 18 8.65 -58.68 21.90
C ASN A 18 8.67 -58.26 20.41
N GLY A 19 9.81 -58.16 19.70
CA GLY A 19 11.21 -58.20 20.16
C GLY A 19 12.28 -58.26 19.03
N LEU A 20 13.47 -57.72 19.34
CA LEU A 20 14.79 -57.97 18.71
C LEU A 20 15.09 -57.50 17.26
N CYS A 21 16.39 -57.53 16.94
CA CYS A 21 17.09 -56.86 15.84
C CYS A 21 18.33 -57.70 15.43
N PHE A 22 18.81 -57.59 14.18
CA PHE A 22 20.22 -57.88 13.87
C PHE A 22 20.72 -57.15 12.60
N THR A 23 22.02 -56.84 12.58
CA THR A 23 22.77 -56.25 11.47
C THR A 23 24.03 -57.07 11.16
N LEU A 24 24.49 -57.03 9.91
CA LEU A 24 25.86 -57.36 9.50
C LEU A 24 26.14 -56.72 8.13
N ALA A 25 27.41 -56.64 7.71
CA ALA A 25 27.82 -55.82 6.57
C ALA A 25 29.14 -56.29 5.91
N TYR A 26 29.46 -55.64 4.78
CA TYR A 26 30.77 -55.54 4.14
C TYR A 26 31.39 -56.78 3.46
N ALA A 27 31.57 -56.67 2.14
CA ALA A 27 32.73 -57.21 1.42
C ALA A 27 32.91 -56.44 0.10
N GLY A 28 34.15 -56.26 -0.35
CA GLY A 28 34.44 -55.63 -1.64
C GLY A 28 35.75 -56.17 -2.22
N ALA A 29 35.81 -56.29 -3.55
CA ALA A 29 37.01 -56.63 -4.30
C ALA A 29 36.98 -55.94 -5.66
N ALA A 30 38.13 -55.46 -6.13
CA ALA A 30 38.27 -54.75 -7.40
C ALA A 30 39.34 -55.41 -8.27
N ARG A 31 39.26 -55.25 -9.61
CA ARG A 31 40.44 -55.07 -10.47
C ARG A 31 40.15 -54.75 -11.95
N ILE A 32 41.13 -54.04 -12.53
CA ILE A 32 41.50 -53.99 -13.96
C ILE A 32 40.61 -53.18 -14.93
N ALA A 33 41.25 -52.14 -15.46
CA ALA A 33 41.02 -51.49 -16.76
C ALA A 33 42.29 -51.78 -17.64
N PRO A 34 42.42 -51.44 -18.95
CA PRO A 34 41.73 -50.32 -19.64
C PRO A 34 41.44 -50.50 -21.15
N ARG A 35 41.07 -49.37 -21.80
CA ARG A 35 41.15 -49.05 -23.25
C ARG A 35 40.22 -49.79 -24.23
N SER A 36 39.13 -49.12 -24.63
CA SER A 36 39.06 -48.57 -26.00
C SER A 36 38.08 -47.38 -26.10
N ARG A 37 38.33 -46.48 -27.05
CA ARG A 37 37.53 -45.30 -27.44
C ARG A 37 37.79 -45.10 -28.95
N PRO A 38 36.94 -44.40 -29.73
CA PRO A 38 35.60 -43.90 -29.44
C PRO A 38 34.54 -44.34 -30.49
N ALA A 39 33.26 -44.08 -30.21
CA ALA A 39 32.23 -43.91 -31.24
C ALA A 39 31.20 -42.87 -30.74
N ALA A 40 30.73 -42.01 -31.64
CA ALA A 40 29.71 -41.01 -31.34
C ALA A 40 28.35 -41.46 -31.86
N TRP A 41 27.30 -41.39 -31.04
CA TRP A 41 25.91 -41.50 -31.49
C TRP A 41 25.15 -40.20 -31.24
N SER A 42 24.54 -39.71 -32.30
CA SER A 42 23.78 -38.47 -32.35
C SER A 42 22.46 -38.60 -31.58
N ARG A 43 22.18 -37.65 -30.68
CA ARG A 43 20.81 -37.45 -30.19
C ARG A 43 19.99 -36.85 -31.31
N VAL A 44 19.06 -37.63 -31.87
CA VAL A 44 18.12 -37.17 -32.89
C VAL A 44 17.15 -36.16 -32.28
N LEU A 45 17.38 -34.88 -32.56
CA LEU A 45 16.40 -33.83 -32.32
C LEU A 45 15.22 -34.04 -33.29
N ARG A 46 14.04 -34.38 -32.75
CA ARG A 46 12.78 -34.28 -33.49
C ARG A 46 12.14 -32.91 -33.18
N PRO A 47 12.12 -31.95 -34.11
CA PRO A 47 11.34 -30.73 -33.93
C PRO A 47 9.83 -31.04 -34.06
N LEU A 48 9.02 -30.41 -33.22
CA LEU A 48 7.56 -30.40 -33.33
C LEU A 48 7.11 -29.02 -33.84
N PRO A 49 6.70 -28.90 -35.12
CA PRO A 49 6.12 -27.67 -35.63
C PRO A 49 4.60 -27.68 -35.50
N LEU A 50 4.04 -26.73 -34.74
CA LEU A 50 2.64 -26.31 -34.91
C LEU A 50 2.62 -24.86 -35.41
N ALA A 51 2.73 -24.71 -36.72
CA ALA A 51 2.33 -23.49 -37.42
C ALA A 51 0.95 -23.73 -38.03
N LEU A 52 -0.07 -22.97 -37.62
CA LEU A 52 -1.36 -22.99 -38.32
C LEU A 52 -1.18 -22.30 -39.68
N TRP A 53 -1.16 -23.09 -40.74
CA TRP A 53 -1.25 -22.61 -42.11
C TRP A 53 -2.71 -22.57 -42.54
N VAL A 54 -3.23 -21.38 -42.82
CA VAL A 54 -4.49 -21.21 -43.56
C VAL A 54 -4.18 -21.44 -45.06
N PRO A 55 -4.90 -22.34 -45.77
CA PRO A 55 -4.61 -22.62 -47.17
C PRO A 55 -5.05 -21.46 -48.08
N LEU A 56 -4.09 -20.74 -48.65
CA LEU A 56 -4.34 -19.67 -49.62
C LEU A 56 -4.44 -20.26 -51.04
N ALA A 57 -5.66 -20.58 -51.47
CA ALA A 57 -5.92 -21.14 -52.80
C ALA A 57 -6.11 -20.02 -53.86
N LEU A 58 -5.04 -19.68 -54.60
CA LEU A 58 -5.17 -18.88 -55.82
C LEU A 58 -5.53 -19.77 -57.01
N ALA A 59 -6.68 -19.50 -57.64
CA ALA A 59 -7.02 -20.00 -58.97
C ALA A 59 -7.27 -18.80 -59.90
N ALA A 60 -6.30 -18.48 -60.76
CA ALA A 60 -6.37 -17.31 -61.61
C ALA A 60 -7.14 -17.59 -62.92
N TRP A 61 -8.41 -17.19 -62.97
CA TRP A 61 -9.18 -17.07 -64.22
C TRP A 61 -9.37 -15.60 -64.55
N CYS A 62 -8.69 -15.12 -65.59
CA CYS A 62 -8.71 -13.72 -65.99
C CYS A 62 -9.96 -13.41 -66.83
N VAL A 63 -10.96 -12.83 -66.19
CA VAL A 63 -12.17 -12.26 -66.85
C VAL A 63 -12.24 -10.78 -66.45
N PRO A 64 -12.51 -9.83 -67.37
CA PRO A 64 -12.65 -8.42 -67.02
C PRO A 64 -13.96 -8.19 -66.26
N MET A 65 -13.96 -8.50 -64.97
CA MET A 65 -15.00 -8.03 -64.05
C MET A 65 -14.84 -6.52 -63.88
N ALA A 66 -15.94 -5.79 -64.08
CA ALA A 66 -16.03 -4.45 -63.51
C ALA A 66 -15.90 -4.57 -61.98
N GLU A 67 -15.16 -3.67 -61.35
CA GLU A 67 -15.09 -3.61 -59.89
C GLU A 67 -16.46 -3.19 -59.33
N ALA A 68 -17.32 -4.18 -59.07
CA ALA A 68 -18.47 -4.00 -58.21
C ALA A 68 -17.94 -3.52 -56.84
N ALA A 69 -18.45 -2.37 -56.38
CA ALA A 69 -18.20 -1.92 -55.02
C ALA A 69 -18.53 -3.05 -54.05
N GLY A 70 -17.68 -3.24 -53.03
CA GLY A 70 -17.88 -4.33 -52.07
C GLY A 70 -19.17 -4.16 -51.26
N PRO A 71 -19.47 -5.06 -50.30
CA PRO A 71 -20.72 -5.01 -49.56
C PRO A 71 -20.88 -3.69 -48.78
N LEU A 72 -22.13 -3.24 -48.68
CA LEU A 72 -22.63 -2.37 -47.60
C LEU A 72 -23.49 -3.23 -46.66
N PRO A 73 -23.75 -2.79 -45.41
CA PRO A 73 -24.70 -3.46 -44.51
C PRO A 73 -26.10 -3.63 -45.10
N GLN A 74 -26.76 -4.75 -44.81
CA GLN A 74 -28.04 -5.14 -45.41
C GLN A 74 -29.10 -5.51 -44.37
N GLY A 75 -30.37 -5.23 -44.68
CA GLY A 75 -31.51 -5.59 -43.85
C GLY A 75 -31.55 -4.88 -42.50
N GLY A 76 -31.04 -3.65 -42.41
CA GLY A 76 -31.07 -2.84 -41.19
C GLY A 76 -32.47 -2.32 -40.85
N ALA A 77 -32.89 -2.48 -39.59
CA ALA A 77 -34.13 -1.91 -39.06
C ALA A 77 -33.96 -1.45 -37.60
N PHE A 78 -34.45 -0.25 -37.27
CA PHE A 78 -34.50 0.24 -35.89
C PHE A 78 -35.54 -0.57 -35.08
N VAL A 79 -35.09 -1.29 -34.05
CA VAL A 79 -35.94 -2.07 -33.11
C VAL A 79 -36.11 -1.40 -31.74
N ARG A 80 -35.29 -0.37 -31.46
CA ARG A 80 -35.45 0.61 -30.37
C ARG A 80 -34.87 1.95 -30.81
N GLY A 81 -35.39 3.05 -30.27
CA GLY A 81 -34.99 4.41 -30.67
C GLY A 81 -35.59 4.79 -32.03
N GLN A 82 -35.07 5.87 -32.63
CA GLN A 82 -35.56 6.42 -33.90
C GLN A 82 -34.41 7.01 -34.72
N GLY A 83 -34.53 6.90 -36.05
CA GLY A 83 -33.60 7.44 -37.02
C GLY A 83 -33.99 7.08 -38.46
N ALA A 84 -33.24 7.62 -39.42
CA ALA A 84 -33.37 7.34 -40.85
C ALA A 84 -32.09 6.67 -41.40
N MET A 85 -32.20 6.01 -42.55
CA MET A 85 -31.08 5.38 -43.24
C MET A 85 -31.12 5.72 -44.74
N THR A 86 -29.99 6.20 -45.27
CA THR A 86 -29.85 6.66 -46.65
C THR A 86 -28.70 5.93 -47.34
N SER A 87 -29.02 5.05 -48.29
CA SER A 87 -28.05 4.28 -49.06
C SER A 87 -27.69 4.99 -50.37
N GLY A 88 -26.39 5.14 -50.64
CA GLY A 88 -25.81 5.48 -51.94
C GLY A 88 -25.19 4.25 -52.61
N THR A 89 -24.39 4.48 -53.66
CA THR A 89 -23.69 3.39 -54.39
C THR A 89 -22.48 2.83 -53.65
N THR A 90 -21.78 3.68 -52.89
CA THR A 90 -20.60 3.31 -52.06
C THR A 90 -20.71 3.83 -50.63
N SER A 91 -21.87 4.37 -50.25
CA SER A 91 -22.11 5.01 -48.96
C SER A 91 -23.40 4.55 -48.30
N LEU A 92 -23.42 4.60 -46.96
CA LEU A 92 -24.62 4.42 -46.15
C LEU A 92 -24.56 5.40 -44.97
N THR A 93 -25.54 6.30 -44.88
CA THR A 93 -25.68 7.23 -43.76
C THR A 93 -26.83 6.79 -42.87
N ILE A 94 -26.62 6.81 -41.55
CA ILE A 94 -27.61 6.51 -40.52
C ILE A 94 -27.76 7.77 -39.66
N ASP A 95 -28.88 8.46 -39.78
CA ASP A 95 -29.19 9.70 -39.05
C ASP A 95 -30.10 9.37 -37.86
N GLN A 96 -29.53 9.29 -36.65
CA GLN A 96 -30.27 8.90 -35.44
C GLN A 96 -30.81 10.13 -34.72
N SER A 97 -32.13 10.22 -34.56
CA SER A 97 -32.78 11.32 -33.84
C SER A 97 -32.93 11.06 -32.34
N SER A 98 -32.87 9.80 -31.91
CA SER A 98 -32.92 9.41 -30.49
C SER A 98 -31.53 9.44 -29.82
N SER A 99 -31.48 9.67 -28.51
CA SER A 99 -30.24 9.63 -27.71
C SER A 99 -29.61 8.24 -27.66
N ARG A 100 -30.43 7.18 -27.71
CA ARG A 100 -30.00 5.79 -27.89
C ARG A 100 -30.87 5.10 -28.93
N GLY A 101 -30.26 4.24 -29.75
CA GLY A 101 -30.96 3.44 -30.76
C GLY A 101 -30.36 2.04 -30.89
N VAL A 102 -31.21 1.07 -31.25
CA VAL A 102 -30.81 -0.31 -31.58
C VAL A 102 -31.29 -0.60 -32.99
N ILE A 103 -30.37 -1.05 -33.85
CA ILE A 103 -30.61 -1.47 -35.21
C ILE A 103 -30.20 -2.93 -35.34
N ASP A 104 -31.16 -3.80 -35.65
CA ASP A 104 -30.85 -5.18 -36.03
C ASP A 104 -30.60 -5.21 -37.55
N TRP A 105 -29.61 -5.99 -37.99
CA TRP A 105 -29.12 -6.10 -39.37
C TRP A 105 -29.06 -7.56 -39.80
N HIS A 106 -29.41 -7.86 -41.05
CA HIS A 106 -29.18 -9.21 -41.60
C HIS A 106 -27.68 -9.47 -41.79
N SER A 107 -26.94 -8.50 -42.34
CA SER A 107 -25.48 -8.54 -42.42
C SER A 107 -24.88 -7.13 -42.26
N PHE A 108 -23.69 -7.04 -41.66
CA PHE A 108 -22.98 -5.77 -41.48
C PHE A 108 -21.52 -5.91 -41.91
N SER A 109 -21.25 -5.62 -43.18
CA SER A 109 -19.91 -5.62 -43.79
C SER A 109 -19.74 -4.38 -44.65
N ILE A 110 -18.50 -3.89 -44.76
CA ILE A 110 -18.13 -2.65 -45.46
C ILE A 110 -16.95 -2.96 -46.36
N GLY A 111 -17.19 -3.09 -47.66
CA GLY A 111 -16.18 -3.33 -48.68
C GLY A 111 -15.13 -2.22 -48.77
N ASN A 112 -14.00 -2.52 -49.41
CA ASN A 112 -13.00 -1.50 -49.71
C ASN A 112 -13.61 -0.37 -50.56
N GLY A 113 -13.18 0.88 -50.34
CA GLY A 113 -13.76 2.07 -50.96
C GLY A 113 -15.09 2.56 -50.35
N ASN A 114 -15.86 1.69 -49.69
CA ASN A 114 -17.15 2.08 -49.11
C ASN A 114 -17.03 2.85 -47.78
N THR A 115 -18.05 3.64 -47.45
CA THR A 115 -18.17 4.36 -46.17
C THR A 115 -19.54 4.18 -45.52
N VAL A 116 -19.58 3.83 -44.24
CA VAL A 116 -20.78 3.87 -43.39
C VAL A 116 -20.62 4.96 -42.32
N ALA A 117 -21.63 5.83 -42.17
CA ALA A 117 -21.58 6.98 -41.27
C ALA A 117 -22.81 7.06 -40.36
N PHE A 118 -22.59 7.13 -39.04
CA PHE A 118 -23.61 7.31 -38.02
C PHE A 118 -23.60 8.76 -37.50
N ASN A 119 -24.66 9.50 -37.81
CA ASN A 119 -24.93 10.82 -37.30
C ASN A 119 -25.85 10.68 -36.08
N ASN A 120 -25.24 10.40 -34.91
CA ASN A 120 -25.95 10.16 -33.65
C ASN A 120 -25.55 11.14 -32.52
N GLY A 121 -24.83 12.22 -32.84
CA GLY A 121 -24.54 13.34 -31.93
C GLY A 121 -23.61 12.92 -30.80
N SER A 122 -24.02 13.12 -29.54
CA SER A 122 -23.37 12.54 -28.35
C SER A 122 -23.99 11.21 -27.91
N GLY A 123 -25.00 10.72 -28.64
CA GLY A 123 -25.76 9.53 -28.32
C GLY A 123 -25.02 8.21 -28.58
N ALA A 124 -25.76 7.10 -28.51
CA ALA A 124 -25.23 5.76 -28.77
C ALA A 124 -26.11 4.97 -29.75
N THR A 125 -25.48 4.16 -30.61
CA THR A 125 -26.19 3.24 -31.52
C THR A 125 -25.64 1.83 -31.38
N LEU A 126 -26.50 0.84 -31.14
CA LEU A 126 -26.18 -0.59 -31.12
C LEU A 126 -26.61 -1.22 -32.43
N ASN A 127 -25.66 -1.80 -33.16
CA ASN A 127 -25.89 -2.53 -34.40
C ASN A 127 -25.69 -4.02 -34.12
N ARG A 128 -26.75 -4.83 -34.21
CA ARG A 128 -26.69 -6.28 -34.01
C ARG A 128 -26.86 -7.01 -35.32
N VAL A 129 -25.94 -7.90 -35.65
CA VAL A 129 -26.08 -8.82 -36.79
C VAL A 129 -26.86 -10.05 -36.34
N THR A 130 -27.93 -10.38 -37.07
CA THR A 130 -28.83 -11.52 -36.81
C THR A 130 -28.72 -12.62 -37.86
N GLY A 131 -27.98 -12.39 -38.97
CA GLY A 131 -27.69 -13.39 -39.99
C GLY A 131 -26.50 -14.31 -39.68
N GLY A 132 -26.10 -15.09 -40.68
CA GLY A 132 -25.04 -16.11 -40.58
C GLY A 132 -23.62 -15.62 -40.86
N ASP A 133 -23.43 -14.38 -41.36
CA ASP A 133 -22.14 -13.91 -41.88
C ASP A 133 -21.30 -13.09 -40.87
N PRO A 134 -19.97 -13.26 -40.85
CA PRO A 134 -19.06 -12.43 -40.07
C PRO A 134 -18.93 -11.01 -40.63
N SER A 135 -18.79 -10.02 -39.74
CA SER A 135 -18.67 -8.61 -40.11
C SER A 135 -17.28 -8.27 -40.63
N SER A 136 -17.16 -8.00 -41.94
CA SER A 136 -15.90 -7.63 -42.59
C SER A 136 -15.84 -6.12 -42.87
N ILE A 137 -15.04 -5.39 -42.10
CA ILE A 137 -14.83 -3.94 -42.21
C ILE A 137 -13.51 -3.69 -42.95
N LEU A 138 -13.61 -3.55 -44.28
CA LEU A 138 -12.49 -3.27 -45.19
C LEU A 138 -12.47 -1.80 -45.63
N GLY A 139 -13.62 -1.13 -45.64
CA GLY A 139 -13.76 0.31 -45.88
C GLY A 139 -13.78 1.15 -44.60
N LYS A 140 -14.52 2.26 -44.63
CA LYS A 140 -14.59 3.25 -43.56
C LYS A 140 -15.89 3.13 -42.76
N LEU A 141 -15.79 3.17 -41.44
CA LEU A 141 -16.90 3.26 -40.49
C LEU A 141 -16.70 4.48 -39.59
N THR A 142 -17.69 5.37 -39.53
CA THR A 142 -17.63 6.58 -38.70
C THR A 142 -18.88 6.76 -37.85
N ALA A 143 -18.73 7.29 -36.63
CA ALA A 143 -19.83 7.80 -35.82
C ALA A 143 -19.47 9.12 -35.15
N THR A 144 -20.44 10.03 -35.02
CA THR A 144 -20.26 11.28 -34.24
C THR A 144 -20.29 11.01 -32.73
N GLY A 145 -21.14 10.10 -32.27
CA GLY A 145 -21.26 9.65 -30.90
C GLY A 145 -20.64 8.27 -30.68
N SER A 146 -21.27 7.47 -29.82
CA SER A 146 -20.85 6.11 -29.49
C SER A 146 -21.48 5.08 -30.43
N LEU A 147 -20.76 4.01 -30.73
CA LEU A 147 -21.15 2.97 -31.67
C LEU A 147 -20.79 1.58 -31.16
N TYR A 148 -21.79 0.70 -31.08
CA TYR A 148 -21.64 -0.69 -30.69
C TYR A 148 -21.94 -1.55 -31.93
N LEU A 149 -21.09 -2.53 -32.22
CA LEU A 149 -21.26 -3.54 -33.27
C LEU A 149 -21.20 -4.92 -32.62
N ILE A 150 -22.32 -5.63 -32.67
CA ILE A 150 -22.52 -6.95 -32.08
C ILE A 150 -22.68 -7.95 -33.22
N ASN A 151 -21.77 -8.92 -33.35
CA ASN A 151 -21.93 -10.02 -34.31
C ASN A 151 -21.41 -11.35 -33.71
N PRO A 152 -22.31 -12.29 -33.33
CA PRO A 152 -21.93 -13.61 -32.83
C PRO A 152 -21.12 -14.47 -33.81
N GLN A 153 -21.12 -14.15 -35.11
CA GLN A 153 -20.35 -14.84 -36.16
C GLN A 153 -18.91 -14.31 -36.29
N GLY A 154 -18.58 -13.21 -35.61
CA GLY A 154 -17.24 -12.61 -35.59
C GLY A 154 -17.15 -11.25 -36.29
N ILE A 155 -16.08 -10.52 -35.98
CA ILE A 155 -15.82 -9.16 -36.49
C ILE A 155 -14.37 -9.05 -36.93
N LEU A 156 -14.13 -8.66 -38.18
CA LEU A 156 -12.82 -8.42 -38.76
C LEU A 156 -12.71 -6.98 -39.29
N ALA A 157 -11.83 -6.17 -38.69
CA ALA A 157 -11.35 -4.94 -39.31
C ALA A 157 -10.09 -5.25 -40.14
N GLY A 158 -10.20 -5.25 -41.47
CA GLY A 158 -9.09 -5.58 -42.38
C GLY A 158 -8.03 -4.48 -42.48
N PRO A 159 -6.89 -4.72 -43.16
CA PRO A 159 -5.74 -3.79 -43.18
C PRO A 159 -6.04 -2.38 -43.75
N SER A 160 -7.00 -2.30 -44.69
CA SER A 160 -7.54 -1.04 -45.23
C SER A 160 -8.62 -0.41 -44.34
N GLY A 161 -9.21 -1.19 -43.43
CA GLY A 161 -10.35 -0.81 -42.61
C GLY A 161 -10.03 0.32 -41.63
N VAL A 162 -10.96 1.29 -41.54
CA VAL A 162 -10.86 2.44 -40.64
C VAL A 162 -12.16 2.61 -39.87
N VAL A 163 -12.12 2.44 -38.56
CA VAL A 163 -13.23 2.77 -37.63
C VAL A 163 -12.85 4.02 -36.85
N SER A 164 -13.71 5.06 -36.88
CA SER A 164 -13.49 6.30 -36.12
C SER A 164 -14.77 6.81 -35.46
N THR A 165 -14.77 6.90 -34.13
CA THR A 165 -15.93 7.33 -33.33
C THR A 165 -15.59 8.59 -32.53
N GLY A 166 -16.57 9.48 -32.33
CA GLY A 166 -16.43 10.61 -31.42
C GLY A 166 -16.59 10.17 -29.95
N GLY A 167 -17.63 9.37 -29.68
CA GLY A 167 -17.83 8.66 -28.41
C GLY A 167 -17.17 7.29 -28.39
N ARG A 168 -17.68 6.37 -27.57
CA ARG A 168 -17.13 5.02 -27.36
C ARG A 168 -17.36 4.11 -28.57
N PHE A 169 -16.37 3.30 -28.95
CA PHE A 169 -16.56 2.15 -29.84
C PHE A 169 -16.60 0.82 -29.06
N VAL A 170 -17.54 -0.06 -29.37
CA VAL A 170 -17.56 -1.44 -28.89
C VAL A 170 -17.72 -2.39 -30.08
N ALA A 171 -16.84 -3.38 -30.20
CA ALA A 171 -17.02 -4.53 -31.10
C ALA A 171 -17.10 -5.80 -30.26
N SER A 172 -18.17 -6.57 -30.39
CA SER A 172 -18.44 -7.73 -29.54
C SER A 172 -18.98 -8.95 -30.30
N THR A 173 -18.54 -10.16 -29.93
CA THR A 173 -19.26 -11.42 -30.29
C THR A 173 -20.25 -11.89 -29.22
N LEU A 174 -20.26 -11.23 -28.05
CA LEU A 174 -21.26 -11.35 -26.99
C LEU A 174 -22.38 -10.30 -27.19
N ASP A 175 -23.63 -10.64 -26.91
CA ASP A 175 -24.79 -9.73 -27.07
C ASP A 175 -25.08 -8.93 -25.79
N ILE A 176 -25.81 -7.82 -25.95
CA ILE A 176 -26.24 -6.89 -24.90
C ILE A 176 -27.78 -6.83 -24.90
N CYS A 177 -28.41 -6.93 -23.73
CA CYS A 177 -29.86 -6.77 -23.61
C CYS A 177 -30.33 -5.38 -24.09
N ASN A 178 -31.28 -5.35 -25.04
CA ASN A 178 -31.80 -4.12 -25.62
C ASN A 178 -32.33 -3.13 -24.58
N ASP A 179 -33.07 -3.61 -23.58
CA ASP A 179 -33.70 -2.73 -22.60
C ASP A 179 -32.69 -2.21 -21.57
N ALA A 180 -31.61 -2.96 -21.29
CA ALA A 180 -30.45 -2.45 -20.52
C ALA A 180 -29.68 -1.37 -21.30
N PHE A 181 -29.42 -1.61 -22.60
CA PHE A 181 -28.77 -0.62 -23.46
C PHE A 181 -29.59 0.68 -23.58
N ILE A 182 -30.90 0.58 -23.75
CA ILE A 182 -31.80 1.75 -23.91
C ILE A 182 -32.01 2.50 -22.60
N LYS A 183 -32.15 1.80 -21.47
CA LYS A 183 -32.25 2.44 -20.13
C LYS A 183 -31.06 3.35 -19.85
N GLY A 184 -29.86 2.93 -20.23
CA GLY A 184 -28.62 3.58 -19.82
C GLY A 184 -28.32 3.43 -18.33
N GLY A 185 -27.28 4.12 -17.87
CA GLY A 185 -26.62 3.85 -16.60
C GLY A 185 -25.34 3.04 -16.79
N ASP A 186 -24.59 2.90 -15.70
CA ASP A 186 -23.14 2.77 -15.76
C ASP A 186 -22.62 1.36 -16.06
N ALA A 187 -23.48 0.35 -16.09
CA ALA A 187 -23.09 -1.05 -16.23
C ALA A 187 -23.90 -1.81 -17.31
N LEU A 188 -23.19 -2.49 -18.21
CA LEU A 188 -23.73 -3.36 -19.26
C LEU A 188 -23.09 -4.75 -19.18
N THR A 189 -23.91 -5.79 -18.97
CA THR A 189 -23.47 -7.18 -19.11
C THR A 189 -23.52 -7.59 -20.58
N LEU A 190 -22.42 -8.12 -21.09
CA LEU A 190 -22.34 -8.81 -22.38
C LEU A 190 -22.24 -10.32 -22.13
N SER A 191 -23.02 -11.13 -22.83
CA SER A 191 -22.92 -12.60 -22.79
C SER A 191 -23.40 -13.27 -24.07
N GLY A 192 -23.04 -14.54 -24.27
CA GLY A 192 -23.45 -15.29 -25.46
C GLY A 192 -22.66 -16.58 -25.68
N LYS A 193 -23.15 -17.43 -26.59
CA LYS A 193 -22.54 -18.73 -26.93
C LYS A 193 -21.73 -18.70 -28.23
N SER A 194 -21.20 -17.54 -28.61
CA SER A 194 -20.34 -17.41 -29.78
C SER A 194 -19.05 -18.22 -29.61
N ASP A 195 -18.57 -18.87 -30.67
CA ASP A 195 -17.19 -19.39 -30.76
C ASP A 195 -16.30 -18.52 -31.68
N ALA A 196 -16.80 -17.37 -32.11
CA ALA A 196 -16.12 -16.46 -33.02
C ALA A 196 -15.22 -15.44 -32.29
N SER A 197 -14.42 -14.72 -33.08
CA SER A 197 -13.37 -13.79 -32.62
C SER A 197 -13.62 -12.35 -33.08
N VAL A 198 -13.01 -11.38 -32.36
CA VAL A 198 -12.84 -10.00 -32.85
C VAL A 198 -11.38 -9.79 -33.27
N ILE A 199 -11.15 -9.43 -34.53
CA ILE A 199 -9.82 -9.30 -35.13
C ILE A 199 -9.65 -7.89 -35.72
N ASN A 200 -8.64 -7.16 -35.27
CA ASN A 200 -8.23 -5.87 -35.84
C ASN A 200 -6.87 -5.96 -36.53
N LEU A 201 -6.87 -5.90 -37.86
CA LEU A 201 -5.70 -5.70 -38.71
C LEU A 201 -5.58 -4.24 -39.18
N GLY A 202 -6.67 -3.46 -39.10
CA GLY A 202 -6.79 -2.09 -39.58
C GLY A 202 -6.52 -1.02 -38.54
N ARG A 203 -7.32 0.05 -38.57
CA ARG A 203 -7.22 1.21 -37.67
C ARG A 203 -8.56 1.44 -36.97
N ILE A 204 -8.56 1.40 -35.64
CA ILE A 204 -9.72 1.72 -34.81
C ILE A 204 -9.36 2.90 -33.90
N SER A 205 -10.22 3.90 -33.81
CA SER A 205 -10.02 5.02 -32.89
C SER A 205 -11.33 5.61 -32.34
N SER A 206 -11.31 5.94 -31.05
CA SER A 206 -12.20 6.98 -30.49
C SER A 206 -11.40 8.28 -30.29
N SER A 207 -12.03 9.43 -30.51
CA SER A 207 -11.43 10.75 -30.23
C SER A 207 -11.79 11.31 -28.85
N GLY A 208 -12.96 10.96 -28.30
CA GLY A 208 -13.49 11.52 -27.05
C GLY A 208 -14.02 10.49 -26.05
N GLY A 209 -13.93 9.19 -26.37
CA GLY A 209 -14.31 8.09 -25.49
C GLY A 209 -13.36 6.90 -25.60
N ASP A 210 -13.87 5.70 -25.31
CA ASP A 210 -13.08 4.47 -25.23
C ASP A 210 -13.16 3.60 -26.49
N VAL A 211 -12.37 2.52 -26.53
CA VAL A 211 -12.53 1.39 -27.46
C VAL A 211 -12.52 0.07 -26.70
N PHE A 212 -13.58 -0.73 -26.88
CA PHE A 212 -13.70 -2.09 -26.34
C PHE A 212 -13.76 -3.12 -27.48
N LEU A 213 -12.87 -4.10 -27.47
CA LEU A 213 -12.94 -5.28 -28.34
C LEU A 213 -13.17 -6.51 -27.45
N ILE A 214 -14.33 -7.16 -27.61
CA ILE A 214 -14.83 -8.19 -26.69
C ILE A 214 -15.19 -9.46 -27.47
N ALA A 215 -14.80 -10.63 -27.00
CA ALA A 215 -15.21 -11.90 -27.60
C ALA A 215 -15.38 -12.99 -26.54
N ARG A 216 -16.03 -14.10 -26.90
CA ARG A 216 -16.01 -15.30 -26.06
C ARG A 216 -14.67 -16.04 -26.16
N GLN A 217 -14.25 -16.36 -27.39
CA GLN A 217 -13.06 -17.19 -27.62
C GLN A 217 -11.77 -16.37 -27.76
N ALA A 218 -11.70 -15.43 -28.70
CA ALA A 218 -10.48 -14.65 -28.90
C ALA A 218 -10.66 -13.21 -29.38
N VAL A 219 -9.77 -12.33 -28.90
CA VAL A 219 -9.60 -10.96 -29.37
C VAL A 219 -8.16 -10.80 -29.86
N VAL A 220 -7.99 -10.39 -31.12
CA VAL A 220 -6.67 -10.24 -31.76
C VAL A 220 -6.51 -8.83 -32.32
N ASN A 221 -5.60 -8.04 -31.75
CA ASN A 221 -5.14 -6.80 -32.37
C ASN A 221 -3.76 -7.03 -33.00
N ALA A 222 -3.65 -6.88 -34.32
CA ALA A 222 -2.39 -6.77 -35.08
C ALA A 222 -2.24 -5.39 -35.77
N GLY A 223 -3.33 -4.62 -35.90
CA GLY A 223 -3.39 -3.29 -36.47
C GLY A 223 -3.04 -2.17 -35.48
N THR A 224 -3.89 -1.15 -35.40
CA THR A 224 -3.76 -0.04 -34.43
C THR A 224 -5.10 0.28 -33.77
N VAL A 225 -5.09 0.46 -32.45
CA VAL A 225 -6.23 0.97 -31.67
C VAL A 225 -5.81 2.24 -30.91
N LYS A 226 -6.71 3.24 -30.85
CA LYS A 226 -6.47 4.51 -30.13
C LYS A 226 -7.69 5.00 -29.32
N ALA A 227 -7.45 5.52 -28.13
CA ALA A 227 -8.42 6.30 -27.34
C ALA A 227 -7.68 7.39 -26.54
N PRO A 228 -7.23 8.51 -27.14
CA PRO A 228 -6.25 9.42 -26.53
C PRO A 228 -6.68 10.03 -25.19
N SER A 229 -7.97 10.22 -24.97
CA SER A 229 -8.56 10.78 -23.73
C SER A 229 -9.35 9.74 -22.92
N GLY A 230 -9.31 8.47 -23.31
CA GLY A 230 -10.12 7.38 -22.78
C GLY A 230 -9.35 6.07 -22.71
N THR A 231 -10.09 4.96 -22.69
CA THR A 231 -9.53 3.62 -22.44
C THR A 231 -9.49 2.77 -23.70
N VAL A 232 -8.53 1.84 -23.80
CA VAL A 232 -8.63 0.72 -24.75
C VAL A 232 -8.61 -0.58 -23.97
N GLU A 233 -9.69 -1.36 -24.06
CA GLU A 233 -9.76 -2.67 -23.40
C GLU A 233 -10.03 -3.80 -24.40
N LEU A 234 -9.26 -4.89 -24.25
CA LEU A 234 -9.34 -6.11 -25.03
C LEU A 234 -9.70 -7.25 -24.08
N ALA A 235 -10.87 -7.88 -24.26
CA ALA A 235 -11.41 -8.84 -23.29
C ALA A 235 -11.92 -10.12 -23.94
N ALA A 236 -11.54 -11.28 -23.38
CA ALA A 236 -12.01 -12.59 -23.85
C ALA A 236 -12.61 -13.42 -22.69
N GLY A 237 -13.88 -13.81 -22.80
CA GLY A 237 -14.57 -14.67 -21.84
C GLY A 237 -16.08 -14.81 -22.07
N GLU A 238 -16.77 -15.70 -21.33
CA GLU A 238 -18.18 -16.06 -21.61
C GLU A 238 -19.19 -14.99 -21.18
N THR A 239 -18.95 -14.38 -20.03
CA THR A 239 -19.70 -13.23 -19.50
C THR A 239 -18.70 -12.12 -19.22
N VAL A 240 -19.02 -10.92 -19.69
CA VAL A 240 -18.18 -9.73 -19.54
C VAL A 240 -19.04 -8.59 -19.02
N LEU A 241 -18.65 -8.00 -17.88
CA LEU A 241 -19.25 -6.77 -17.37
C LEU A 241 -18.44 -5.58 -17.87
N LEU A 242 -19.12 -4.65 -18.54
CA LEU A 242 -18.60 -3.34 -18.91
C LEU A 242 -19.20 -2.31 -17.95
N GLN A 243 -18.38 -1.66 -17.12
CA GLN A 243 -18.80 -0.62 -16.17
C GLN A 243 -18.00 0.67 -16.36
N ASP A 244 -18.67 1.82 -16.42
CA ASP A 244 -18.03 3.12 -16.66
C ASP A 244 -17.17 3.57 -15.46
N SER A 245 -15.93 3.98 -15.74
CA SER A 245 -14.97 4.44 -14.74
C SER A 245 -13.93 5.39 -15.34
N ALA A 246 -13.42 6.30 -14.51
CA ALA A 246 -12.32 7.23 -14.83
C ALA A 246 -10.96 6.78 -14.27
N SER A 247 -10.95 6.04 -13.16
CA SER A 247 -9.76 5.73 -12.36
C SER A 247 -9.47 4.23 -12.20
N SER A 248 -10.23 3.37 -12.88
CA SER A 248 -10.08 1.91 -12.82
C SER A 248 -10.44 1.28 -14.16
N ARG A 249 -10.20 -0.04 -14.30
CA ARG A 249 -10.69 -0.84 -15.42
C ARG A 249 -12.20 -0.70 -15.56
N GLN A 250 -12.64 -0.64 -16.80
CA GLN A 250 -14.05 -0.65 -17.18
C GLN A 250 -14.51 -2.05 -17.59
N VAL A 251 -13.61 -3.00 -17.87
CA VAL A 251 -13.99 -4.41 -18.11
C VAL A 251 -13.65 -5.33 -16.94
N PHE A 252 -14.60 -6.22 -16.63
CA PHE A 252 -14.44 -7.37 -15.74
C PHE A 252 -14.95 -8.63 -16.43
N VAL A 253 -14.06 -9.60 -16.68
CA VAL A 253 -14.42 -10.91 -17.23
C VAL A 253 -14.77 -11.90 -16.11
N GLN A 254 -15.83 -12.70 -16.28
CA GLN A 254 -16.21 -13.74 -15.33
C GLN A 254 -15.29 -14.97 -15.43
N ALA A 255 -14.89 -15.51 -14.27
CA ALA A 255 -14.08 -16.72 -14.16
C ALA A 255 -14.83 -17.99 -14.67
N GLY A 256 -14.05 -19.00 -15.09
CA GLY A 256 -14.46 -20.19 -15.82
C GLY A 256 -14.25 -20.12 -17.35
N SER A 257 -13.73 -19.02 -17.89
CA SER A 257 -13.73 -18.72 -19.33
C SER A 257 -12.34 -18.69 -19.99
N HIS A 258 -12.09 -19.68 -20.86
CA HIS A 258 -10.78 -20.00 -21.43
C HIS A 258 -10.34 -19.09 -22.60
N GLY A 259 -10.77 -17.82 -22.59
CA GLY A 259 -10.59 -16.87 -23.68
C GLY A 259 -9.12 -16.49 -23.94
N THR A 260 -8.81 -15.92 -25.10
CA THR A 260 -7.44 -15.50 -25.44
C THR A 260 -7.39 -14.09 -26.03
N VAL A 261 -6.60 -13.21 -25.43
CA VAL A 261 -6.33 -11.84 -25.90
C VAL A 261 -4.91 -11.78 -26.46
N VAL A 262 -4.79 -11.47 -27.75
CA VAL A 262 -3.51 -11.27 -28.44
C VAL A 262 -3.37 -9.81 -28.85
N ASN A 263 -2.33 -9.14 -28.36
CA ASN A 263 -1.89 -7.87 -28.93
C ASN A 263 -0.52 -8.04 -29.59
N GLU A 264 -0.54 -8.15 -30.91
CA GLU A 264 0.62 -7.87 -31.78
C GLU A 264 0.60 -6.42 -32.29
N GLY A 265 -0.54 -5.73 -32.28
CA GLY A 265 -0.71 -4.40 -32.84
C GLY A 265 -0.17 -3.28 -31.95
N ARG A 266 -0.52 -2.04 -32.31
CA ARG A 266 -0.26 -0.85 -31.49
C ARG A 266 -1.52 -0.47 -30.71
N VAL A 267 -1.38 -0.19 -29.43
CA VAL A 267 -2.42 0.41 -28.58
C VAL A 267 -1.89 1.70 -27.97
N LYS A 268 -2.69 2.78 -28.07
CA LYS A 268 -2.39 4.08 -27.47
C LYS A 268 -3.64 4.69 -26.83
N ALA A 269 -3.62 4.90 -25.53
CA ALA A 269 -4.77 5.41 -24.77
C ALA A 269 -4.31 6.22 -23.55
N ALA A 270 -5.24 6.78 -22.78
CA ALA A 270 -4.94 7.17 -21.41
C ALA A 270 -4.68 5.93 -20.56
N GLN A 271 -5.62 4.98 -20.58
CA GLN A 271 -5.59 3.72 -19.84
C GLN A 271 -5.75 2.52 -20.80
N VAL A 272 -5.11 1.37 -20.51
CA VAL A 272 -5.16 0.17 -21.35
C VAL A 272 -5.39 -1.09 -20.52
N SER A 273 -6.29 -1.98 -20.95
CA SER A 273 -6.57 -3.26 -20.26
C SER A 273 -6.56 -4.43 -21.25
N LEU A 274 -5.89 -5.52 -20.90
CA LEU A 274 -5.97 -6.81 -21.61
C LEU A 274 -6.38 -7.87 -20.59
N GLN A 275 -7.59 -8.43 -20.71
CA GLN A 275 -8.12 -9.42 -19.76
C GLN A 275 -8.61 -10.72 -20.43
N ALA A 276 -8.17 -11.86 -19.91
CA ALA A 276 -8.72 -13.19 -20.22
C ALA A 276 -8.65 -14.07 -18.97
N ALA A 277 -9.75 -14.10 -18.19
CA ALA A 277 -9.75 -14.60 -16.81
C ALA A 277 -9.12 -15.99 -16.63
N ASP A 278 -9.45 -16.95 -17.51
CA ASP A 278 -8.99 -18.35 -17.41
C ASP A 278 -8.27 -18.84 -18.66
N GLY A 279 -7.66 -17.93 -19.41
CA GLY A 279 -6.92 -18.26 -20.62
C GLY A 279 -5.63 -17.46 -20.75
N ASN A 280 -5.44 -16.76 -21.86
CA ASN A 280 -4.11 -16.27 -22.23
C ASN A 280 -4.10 -14.79 -22.64
N VAL A 281 -3.27 -13.99 -21.98
CA VAL A 281 -2.95 -12.61 -22.37
C VAL A 281 -1.57 -12.57 -23.02
N TYR A 282 -1.57 -12.47 -24.35
CA TYR A 282 -0.40 -12.47 -25.21
C TYR A 282 -0.05 -11.04 -25.65
N ALA A 283 0.75 -10.36 -24.83
CA ALA A 283 1.35 -9.06 -25.16
C ALA A 283 2.61 -9.26 -26.03
N LEU A 284 2.40 -9.69 -27.28
CA LEU A 284 3.44 -10.09 -28.23
C LEU A 284 4.09 -8.88 -28.92
N ALA A 285 5.39 -8.95 -29.17
CA ALA A 285 6.08 -7.90 -29.89
C ALA A 285 7.38 -8.34 -30.57
N GLY A 286 7.48 -8.03 -31.86
CA GLY A 286 8.76 -7.69 -32.48
C GLY A 286 9.01 -6.17 -32.43
N GLY A 287 10.06 -5.72 -31.75
CA GLY A 287 10.58 -4.35 -31.86
C GLY A 287 9.69 -3.20 -31.36
N GLY A 288 10.07 -2.60 -30.23
CA GLY A 288 9.58 -1.30 -29.76
C GLY A 288 8.35 -1.34 -28.83
N THR A 289 7.92 -0.15 -28.40
CA THR A 289 6.74 0.04 -27.54
C THR A 289 5.46 -0.24 -28.32
N ARG A 290 4.75 -1.33 -27.99
CA ARG A 290 3.48 -1.71 -28.65
C ARG A 290 2.24 -1.31 -27.85
N ILE A 291 2.31 -1.34 -26.52
CA ILE A 291 1.29 -0.79 -25.62
C ILE A 291 1.84 0.49 -24.99
N ARG A 292 1.11 1.61 -25.08
CA ARG A 292 1.43 2.88 -24.42
C ARG A 292 0.17 3.50 -23.79
N ALA A 293 0.15 3.55 -22.47
CA ALA A 293 -0.71 4.45 -21.70
C ALA A 293 -0.04 5.83 -21.58
N THR A 294 -0.81 6.89 -21.72
CA THR A 294 -0.37 8.28 -21.50
C THR A 294 -1.57 9.09 -21.02
N GLY A 295 -1.61 9.34 -19.71
CA GLY A 295 -2.76 9.92 -19.01
C GLY A 295 -3.20 11.29 -19.53
N SER A 296 -4.42 11.66 -19.15
CA SER A 296 -5.06 12.95 -19.43
C SER A 296 -5.18 13.78 -18.16
N ALA A 297 -5.81 14.95 -18.23
CA ALA A 297 -6.15 15.75 -17.04
C ALA A 297 -7.18 15.06 -16.10
N THR A 298 -7.77 13.93 -16.49
CA THR A 298 -8.84 13.23 -15.75
C THR A 298 -8.65 11.71 -15.64
N ARG A 299 -7.57 11.16 -16.22
CA ARG A 299 -7.21 9.73 -16.17
C ARG A 299 -5.69 9.61 -16.02
N ASP A 300 -5.23 8.74 -15.14
CA ASP A 300 -3.81 8.42 -14.99
C ASP A 300 -3.28 7.62 -16.22
N GLY A 301 -1.97 7.41 -16.27
CA GLY A 301 -1.36 6.53 -17.27
C GLY A 301 -1.29 5.10 -16.76
N HIS A 302 -2.31 4.26 -17.02
CA HIS A 302 -2.37 2.89 -16.49
C HIS A 302 -2.36 1.79 -17.57
N VAL A 303 -1.69 0.66 -17.32
CA VAL A 303 -1.85 -0.58 -18.11
C VAL A 303 -2.14 -1.78 -17.22
N TRP A 304 -3.19 -2.55 -17.52
CA TRP A 304 -3.51 -3.82 -16.86
C TRP A 304 -3.31 -5.01 -17.80
N LEU A 305 -2.64 -6.07 -17.31
CA LEU A 305 -2.57 -7.38 -17.95
C LEU A 305 -3.12 -8.44 -16.98
N ILE A 306 -4.30 -9.00 -17.26
CA ILE A 306 -5.07 -9.81 -16.29
C ILE A 306 -5.41 -11.20 -16.89
N ALA A 307 -4.85 -12.26 -16.31
CA ALA A 307 -5.16 -13.66 -16.63
C ALA A 307 -5.21 -14.50 -15.34
N ASP A 308 -6.24 -14.28 -14.53
CA ASP A 308 -6.34 -14.66 -13.11
C ASP A 308 -6.02 -16.13 -12.81
N SER A 309 -6.54 -17.07 -13.60
CA SER A 309 -6.20 -18.51 -13.53
C SER A 309 -5.30 -18.98 -14.71
N GLY A 310 -4.84 -18.04 -15.54
CA GLY A 310 -4.17 -18.29 -16.83
C GLY A 310 -2.76 -17.69 -17.00
N LEU A 311 -2.34 -17.51 -18.25
CA LEU A 311 -0.97 -17.10 -18.64
C LEU A 311 -0.92 -15.66 -19.17
N VAL A 312 -0.10 -14.81 -18.53
CA VAL A 312 0.40 -13.58 -19.16
C VAL A 312 1.77 -13.86 -19.79
N ARG A 313 1.91 -13.60 -21.10
CA ARG A 313 3.21 -13.66 -21.79
C ARG A 313 3.57 -12.31 -22.41
N GLN A 314 4.33 -11.51 -21.68
CA GLN A 314 4.88 -10.24 -22.16
C GLN A 314 6.15 -10.48 -22.98
N GLN A 315 6.16 -10.10 -24.25
CA GLN A 315 7.37 -10.17 -25.09
C GLN A 315 8.04 -8.82 -25.34
N GLY A 316 7.29 -7.73 -25.22
CA GLY A 316 7.71 -6.39 -25.66
C GLY A 316 7.78 -5.32 -24.60
N LYS A 317 8.06 -4.11 -25.07
CA LYS A 317 8.04 -2.90 -24.25
C LYS A 317 6.61 -2.40 -24.04
N ILE A 318 6.24 -2.24 -22.78
CA ILE A 318 5.06 -1.53 -22.30
C ILE A 318 5.53 -0.18 -21.76
N ALA A 319 4.72 0.87 -21.92
CA ALA A 319 5.00 2.17 -21.32
C ALA A 319 3.73 2.78 -20.70
N ALA A 320 3.90 3.45 -19.57
CA ALA A 320 2.83 4.10 -18.81
C ALA A 320 3.36 5.43 -18.24
N THR A 321 2.71 6.54 -18.56
CA THR A 321 3.12 7.90 -18.14
C THR A 321 1.89 8.74 -17.82
N ASN A 322 1.93 9.54 -16.77
CA ASN A 322 0.85 10.47 -16.43
C ASN A 322 0.91 11.73 -17.32
N ALA A 323 -0.10 12.59 -17.21
CA ALA A 323 -0.23 13.79 -18.05
C ALA A 323 0.83 14.86 -17.78
N ASP A 324 1.36 14.91 -16.56
CA ASP A 324 2.47 15.77 -16.12
C ASP A 324 3.86 15.26 -16.58
N GLY A 325 3.92 14.06 -17.17
CA GLY A 325 5.16 13.39 -17.55
C GLY A 325 5.79 12.52 -16.46
N SER A 326 5.17 12.42 -15.27
CA SER A 326 5.57 11.45 -14.25
C SER A 326 5.30 10.02 -14.71
N GLY A 327 5.94 9.05 -14.06
CA GLY A 327 5.77 7.63 -14.36
C GLY A 327 4.37 7.15 -13.97
N GLY A 328 3.66 6.50 -14.89
CA GLY A 328 2.36 5.89 -14.64
C GLY A 328 2.48 4.51 -13.98
N THR A 329 1.41 3.72 -14.04
CA THR A 329 1.33 2.40 -13.38
C THR A 329 1.14 1.28 -14.40
N VAL A 330 1.73 0.12 -14.12
CA VAL A 330 1.39 -1.14 -14.81
C VAL A 330 1.07 -2.20 -13.77
N ASP A 331 -0.08 -2.85 -13.90
CA ASP A 331 -0.46 -4.03 -13.13
C ASP A 331 -0.37 -5.28 -14.02
N THR A 332 0.07 -6.39 -13.45
CA THR A 332 0.07 -7.70 -14.12
C THR A 332 -0.32 -8.79 -13.13
N GLN A 333 -1.49 -9.38 -13.34
CA GLN A 333 -2.04 -10.47 -12.51
C GLN A 333 -2.16 -11.73 -13.36
N ALA A 334 -1.52 -12.82 -12.94
CA ALA A 334 -1.50 -14.06 -13.72
C ALA A 334 -1.28 -15.31 -12.86
N ALA A 335 -1.89 -16.44 -13.22
CA ALA A 335 -1.49 -17.73 -12.64
C ALA A 335 -0.09 -18.18 -13.11
N GLN A 336 0.29 -17.80 -14.33
CA GLN A 336 1.63 -18.00 -14.89
C GLN A 336 2.10 -16.74 -15.61
N LEU A 337 3.38 -16.38 -15.44
CA LEU A 337 3.97 -15.18 -16.03
C LEU A 337 5.26 -15.52 -16.78
N ALA A 338 5.32 -15.20 -18.08
CA ALA A 338 6.45 -15.54 -18.95
C ALA A 338 6.97 -14.34 -19.75
N PHE A 339 8.30 -14.17 -19.80
CA PHE A 339 8.94 -13.01 -20.42
C PHE A 339 9.72 -13.34 -21.69
N GLY A 340 9.50 -12.53 -22.74
CA GLY A 340 10.31 -12.57 -23.96
C GLY A 340 11.64 -11.82 -23.81
N ARG A 341 12.58 -12.11 -24.72
CA ARG A 341 13.96 -11.55 -24.74
C ARG A 341 14.02 -10.02 -24.61
N HIS A 342 13.01 -9.32 -25.10
CA HIS A 342 12.91 -7.85 -25.18
C HIS A 342 11.79 -7.25 -24.30
N ALA A 343 11.24 -8.01 -23.36
CA ALA A 343 10.24 -7.52 -22.42
C ALA A 343 10.83 -6.43 -21.51
N ALA A 344 10.08 -5.35 -21.30
CA ALA A 344 10.42 -4.27 -20.38
C ALA A 344 9.16 -3.45 -20.07
N VAL A 345 9.10 -2.90 -18.86
CA VAL A 345 8.10 -1.88 -18.50
C VAL A 345 8.83 -0.56 -18.31
N HIS A 346 8.20 0.52 -18.76
CA HIS A 346 8.67 1.89 -18.57
C HIS A 346 7.51 2.71 -18.01
N ALA A 347 7.42 2.67 -16.68
CA ALA A 347 6.41 3.26 -15.83
C ALA A 347 7.08 3.91 -14.61
N GLY A 348 6.31 4.50 -13.71
CA GLY A 348 6.78 4.81 -12.35
C GLY A 348 6.80 3.54 -11.51
N GLN A 349 5.70 2.79 -11.57
CA GLN A 349 5.46 1.57 -10.81
C GLN A 349 5.05 0.41 -11.72
N TRP A 350 5.50 -0.80 -11.38
CA TRP A 350 5.04 -2.06 -11.98
C TRP A 350 4.71 -3.09 -10.89
N ASN A 351 3.44 -3.46 -10.79
CA ASN A 351 2.96 -4.45 -9.82
C ASN A 351 2.80 -5.82 -10.50
N LEU A 352 3.36 -6.87 -9.89
CA LEU A 352 3.22 -8.26 -10.31
C LEU A 352 2.48 -9.07 -9.24
N SER A 353 1.41 -9.77 -9.61
CA SER A 353 0.64 -10.66 -8.73
C SER A 353 0.53 -12.05 -9.33
N THR A 354 0.98 -13.08 -8.59
CA THR A 354 1.00 -14.48 -9.05
C THR A 354 0.77 -15.47 -7.89
N PRO A 355 0.37 -16.73 -8.13
CA PRO A 355 0.31 -17.76 -7.07
C PRO A 355 1.64 -18.03 -6.37
N ALA A 356 2.72 -18.16 -7.14
CA ALA A 356 4.11 -18.33 -6.71
C ALA A 356 5.03 -17.88 -7.86
N PHE A 357 6.27 -17.47 -7.56
CA PHE A 357 7.13 -16.85 -8.58
C PHE A 357 8.60 -17.25 -8.48
N MET A 358 9.24 -17.37 -9.64
CA MET A 358 10.68 -17.57 -9.78
C MET A 358 11.24 -16.45 -10.66
N ILE A 359 12.14 -15.65 -10.11
CA ILE A 359 13.00 -14.74 -10.87
C ILE A 359 14.08 -15.59 -11.53
N ASP A 360 13.67 -16.20 -12.64
CA ASP A 360 14.51 -16.93 -13.57
C ASP A 360 15.33 -15.97 -14.44
N ASP A 361 16.04 -16.53 -15.39
CA ASP A 361 16.94 -15.82 -16.29
C ASP A 361 16.18 -14.83 -17.22
N ALA A 362 14.91 -15.13 -17.59
CA ALA A 362 14.06 -14.26 -18.40
C ALA A 362 13.40 -13.12 -17.59
N ALA A 363 12.94 -13.43 -16.39
CA ALA A 363 12.42 -12.47 -15.41
C ALA A 363 13.52 -11.50 -14.96
N ALA A 364 14.69 -12.00 -14.54
CA ALA A 364 15.81 -11.17 -14.08
C ALA A 364 16.22 -10.13 -15.14
N ARG A 365 16.38 -10.55 -16.41
CA ARG A 365 16.67 -9.64 -17.52
C ARG A 365 15.58 -8.61 -17.79
N THR A 366 14.34 -8.91 -17.45
CA THR A 366 13.19 -8.01 -17.65
C THR A 366 13.08 -7.01 -16.52
N LEU A 367 13.12 -7.47 -15.27
CA LEU A 367 13.18 -6.64 -14.07
C LEU A 367 14.37 -5.67 -14.13
N GLN A 368 15.56 -6.16 -14.49
CA GLN A 368 16.75 -5.32 -14.67
C GLN A 368 16.52 -4.17 -15.65
N ARG A 369 15.80 -4.40 -16.76
CA ARG A 369 15.51 -3.36 -17.76
C ARG A 369 14.50 -2.34 -17.26
N SER A 370 13.46 -2.76 -16.54
CA SER A 370 12.46 -1.86 -15.94
C SER A 370 13.10 -1.01 -14.84
N LEU A 371 13.77 -1.64 -13.88
CA LEU A 371 14.44 -0.98 -12.75
C LEU A 371 15.53 0.01 -13.22
N SER A 372 16.39 -0.39 -14.15
CA SER A 372 17.43 0.51 -14.72
C SER A 372 16.86 1.62 -15.60
N ALA A 373 15.56 1.61 -15.90
CA ALA A 373 14.85 2.67 -16.61
C ALA A 373 14.00 3.57 -15.69
N GLY A 374 14.11 3.41 -14.37
CA GLY A 374 13.41 4.22 -13.37
C GLY A 374 12.08 3.64 -12.87
N THR A 375 11.66 2.47 -13.35
CA THR A 375 10.42 1.81 -12.92
C THR A 375 10.66 0.97 -11.67
N SER A 376 10.11 1.39 -10.53
CA SER A 376 10.03 0.55 -9.33
C SER A 376 9.13 -0.66 -9.59
N VAL A 377 9.43 -1.80 -8.96
CA VAL A 377 8.69 -3.05 -9.17
C VAL A 377 8.34 -3.70 -7.84
N ASP A 378 7.07 -3.97 -7.62
CA ASP A 378 6.59 -4.75 -6.49
C ASP A 378 6.04 -6.10 -6.99
N VAL A 379 6.51 -7.19 -6.39
CA VAL A 379 6.16 -8.56 -6.76
C VAL A 379 5.55 -9.26 -5.57
N THR A 380 4.26 -9.55 -5.66
CA THR A 380 3.49 -10.28 -4.65
C THR A 380 3.21 -11.70 -5.12
N THR A 381 3.45 -12.69 -4.27
CA THR A 381 2.87 -14.03 -4.44
C THR A 381 1.69 -14.23 -3.50
N THR A 382 0.69 -15.04 -3.90
CA THR A 382 -0.59 -15.11 -3.20
C THR A 382 -0.92 -16.48 -2.56
N GLY A 383 -0.18 -17.54 -2.89
CA GLY A 383 -0.54 -18.91 -2.47
C GLY A 383 -1.82 -19.45 -3.14
N GLY A 384 -2.38 -18.73 -4.12
CA GLY A 384 -3.58 -19.14 -4.85
C GLY A 384 -3.39 -20.45 -5.62
N ASN A 385 -4.49 -21.03 -6.13
CA ASN A 385 -4.49 -22.19 -7.02
C ASN A 385 -3.73 -23.43 -6.47
N GLY A 386 -3.56 -23.55 -5.15
CA GLY A 386 -2.82 -24.63 -4.48
C GLY A 386 -1.29 -24.47 -4.50
N ALA A 387 -0.77 -23.30 -4.89
CA ALA A 387 0.66 -23.01 -4.83
C ALA A 387 1.13 -22.78 -3.38
N THR A 388 2.42 -23.01 -3.11
CA THR A 388 3.01 -22.79 -1.78
C THR A 388 3.13 -21.31 -1.39
N GLY A 389 2.96 -20.40 -2.35
CA GLY A 389 3.14 -18.96 -2.15
C GLY A 389 4.60 -18.52 -2.01
N ASP A 390 5.57 -19.33 -2.43
CA ASP A 390 6.99 -19.00 -2.35
C ASP A 390 7.46 -18.09 -3.51
N LEU A 391 8.47 -17.25 -3.23
CA LEU A 391 9.16 -16.39 -4.18
C LEU A 391 10.65 -16.74 -4.16
N SER A 392 11.22 -17.07 -5.33
CA SER A 392 12.62 -17.48 -5.47
C SER A 392 13.40 -16.61 -6.45
N ILE A 393 14.65 -16.27 -6.11
CA ILE A 393 15.56 -15.48 -6.94
C ILE A 393 16.69 -16.40 -7.42
N ALA A 394 16.47 -16.99 -8.61
CA ALA A 394 17.33 -18.00 -9.20
C ALA A 394 18.44 -17.42 -10.10
N SER A 395 18.29 -16.19 -10.58
CA SER A 395 19.23 -15.53 -11.50
C SER A 395 19.67 -14.14 -11.02
N ARG A 396 20.87 -13.72 -11.44
CA ARG A 396 21.49 -12.45 -11.04
C ARG A 396 20.65 -11.26 -11.50
N LEU A 397 20.39 -10.33 -10.57
CA LEU A 397 19.63 -9.10 -10.80
C LEU A 397 20.46 -7.90 -10.33
N ARG A 398 20.82 -6.99 -11.24
CA ARG A 398 21.57 -5.76 -10.90
C ARG A 398 21.04 -4.56 -11.66
N TRP A 399 20.87 -3.43 -10.99
CA TRP A 399 20.41 -2.19 -11.62
C TRP A 399 21.07 -0.94 -11.02
N GLN A 400 20.84 0.20 -11.67
CA GLN A 400 21.34 1.51 -11.26
C GLN A 400 20.15 2.49 -11.14
N GLY A 401 20.37 3.64 -10.48
CA GLY A 401 19.32 4.64 -10.26
C GLY A 401 18.43 4.36 -9.03
N PRO A 402 17.32 5.12 -8.88
CA PRO A 402 16.49 5.17 -7.66
C PRO A 402 15.32 4.17 -7.61
N ALA A 403 15.05 3.44 -8.71
CA ALA A 403 13.96 2.47 -8.75
C ALA A 403 14.13 1.41 -7.65
N SER A 404 13.07 1.09 -6.93
CA SER A 404 13.08 0.13 -5.82
C SER A 404 12.45 -1.21 -6.22
N LEU A 405 12.77 -2.27 -5.47
CA LEU A 405 12.27 -3.62 -5.71
C LEU A 405 11.68 -4.22 -4.42
N THR A 406 10.38 -4.54 -4.43
CA THR A 406 9.75 -5.35 -3.37
C THR A 406 9.49 -6.76 -3.86
N LEU A 407 9.91 -7.75 -3.10
CA LEU A 407 9.61 -9.16 -3.30
C LEU A 407 8.87 -9.66 -2.05
N ALA A 408 7.54 -9.64 -2.13
CA ALA A 408 6.61 -9.99 -1.06
C ALA A 408 6.04 -11.39 -1.31
N ALA A 409 6.62 -12.41 -0.67
CA ALA A 409 6.10 -13.77 -0.75
C ALA A 409 4.92 -13.96 0.21
N TYR A 410 3.82 -14.57 -0.23
CA TYR A 410 2.79 -15.10 0.68
C TYR A 410 3.42 -15.97 1.77
N ARG A 411 4.40 -16.80 1.40
CA ARG A 411 5.15 -17.64 2.33
C ARG A 411 6.64 -17.29 2.38
N ASN A 412 7.52 -18.00 1.65
CA ASN A 412 8.98 -17.82 1.80
C ASN A 412 9.61 -16.98 0.67
N VAL A 413 10.63 -16.17 0.99
CA VAL A 413 11.53 -15.55 0.02
C VAL A 413 12.88 -16.26 0.04
N SER A 414 13.45 -16.59 -1.12
CA SER A 414 14.73 -17.31 -1.20
C SER A 414 15.66 -16.78 -2.29
N VAL A 415 16.94 -16.57 -1.97
CA VAL A 415 17.99 -16.20 -2.94
C VAL A 415 18.92 -17.39 -3.14
N THR A 416 19.03 -17.88 -4.38
CA THR A 416 19.81 -19.08 -4.71
C THR A 416 21.32 -18.87 -4.51
N GLY A 417 22.04 -19.94 -4.13
CA GLY A 417 23.49 -19.90 -3.97
C GLY A 417 24.23 -19.44 -5.24
N GLY A 418 25.17 -18.51 -5.08
CA GLY A 418 25.93 -17.90 -6.19
C GLY A 418 25.22 -16.77 -6.94
N THR A 419 23.93 -16.53 -6.68
CA THR A 419 23.19 -15.38 -7.23
C THR A 419 23.57 -14.08 -6.52
N THR A 420 23.56 -12.96 -7.25
CA THR A 420 23.68 -11.61 -6.67
C THR A 420 22.43 -10.78 -6.96
N ILE A 421 21.90 -10.10 -5.95
CA ILE A 421 20.98 -8.97 -6.10
C ILE A 421 21.78 -7.70 -5.74
N ALA A 422 21.79 -6.66 -6.59
CA ALA A 422 22.54 -5.42 -6.31
C ALA A 422 21.92 -4.14 -6.88
N ASN A 423 22.09 -3.02 -6.18
CA ASN A 423 21.82 -1.68 -6.67
C ASN A 423 23.09 -0.80 -6.57
N GLU A 424 23.39 -0.03 -7.62
CA GLU A 424 24.49 0.95 -7.64
C GLU A 424 23.94 2.39 -7.79
N GLY A 425 22.86 2.72 -7.07
CA GLY A 425 22.17 4.01 -7.16
C GLY A 425 21.53 4.40 -5.82
N ALA A 426 20.22 4.56 -5.79
CA ALA A 426 19.45 4.90 -4.59
C ALA A 426 18.19 4.01 -4.41
N GLY A 427 18.17 2.87 -5.10
CA GLY A 427 17.03 1.94 -5.07
C GLY A 427 17.02 1.10 -3.81
N ASN A 428 15.85 0.96 -3.19
CA ASN A 428 15.65 0.10 -2.03
C ASN A 428 15.37 -1.36 -2.46
N LEU A 429 15.62 -2.30 -1.55
CA LEU A 429 15.21 -3.71 -1.69
C LEU A 429 14.42 -4.15 -0.46
N THR A 430 13.21 -4.66 -0.70
CA THR A 430 12.40 -5.31 0.34
C THR A 430 12.27 -6.78 0.00
N LEU A 431 12.80 -7.66 0.84
CA LEU A 431 12.52 -9.10 0.81
C LEU A 431 11.57 -9.41 1.98
N ARG A 432 10.27 -9.56 1.71
CA ARG A 432 9.24 -9.82 2.72
C ARG A 432 8.68 -11.23 2.55
N ALA A 433 8.96 -12.10 3.49
CA ALA A 433 8.20 -13.32 3.71
C ALA A 433 6.94 -13.02 4.55
N ASP A 434 5.97 -13.93 4.59
CA ASP A 434 4.62 -13.71 5.14
C ASP A 434 4.01 -12.36 4.73
N ALA A 435 3.84 -12.15 3.42
CA ALA A 435 3.31 -10.92 2.86
C ALA A 435 1.97 -10.51 3.47
N THR A 436 1.16 -11.48 3.88
CA THR A 436 -0.19 -11.35 4.45
C THR A 436 -0.24 -11.03 5.94
N GLY A 437 0.86 -11.22 6.69
CA GLY A 437 0.82 -11.19 8.16
C GLY A 437 -0.09 -12.29 8.72
N ALA A 438 0.08 -13.51 8.23
CA ALA A 438 -0.73 -14.70 8.53
C ALA A 438 -0.01 -15.74 9.40
N ASP A 439 1.21 -15.45 9.89
CA ASP A 439 1.97 -16.26 10.85
C ASP A 439 2.27 -17.69 10.34
N ASN A 440 2.52 -17.79 9.03
CA ASN A 440 2.55 -19.04 8.25
C ASN A 440 3.94 -19.74 8.15
N GLY A 441 4.91 -19.33 8.96
CA GLY A 441 6.30 -19.78 8.93
C GLY A 441 7.14 -19.08 7.86
N GLY A 442 6.72 -17.89 7.44
CA GLY A 442 7.31 -17.14 6.33
C GLY A 442 8.80 -16.83 6.53
N SER A 443 9.67 -17.55 5.83
CA SER A 443 11.12 -17.48 6.01
C SER A 443 11.83 -16.69 4.90
N VAL A 444 12.88 -15.94 5.25
CA VAL A 444 13.78 -15.27 4.29
C VAL A 444 15.13 -15.98 4.27
N SER A 445 15.43 -16.69 3.19
CA SER A 445 16.64 -17.50 3.04
C SER A 445 17.56 -16.96 1.95
N ASN A 446 18.53 -16.13 2.32
CA ASN A 446 19.62 -15.76 1.43
C ASN A 446 20.74 -16.83 1.52
N LEU A 447 21.07 -17.44 0.38
CA LEU A 447 22.25 -18.29 0.18
C LEU A 447 23.25 -17.67 -0.83
N GLY A 448 22.91 -16.53 -1.43
CA GLY A 448 23.73 -15.77 -2.37
C GLY A 448 24.26 -14.48 -1.75
N THR A 449 24.27 -13.42 -2.54
CA THR A 449 24.78 -12.09 -2.16
C THR A 449 23.72 -11.00 -2.38
N VAL A 450 23.48 -10.19 -1.36
CA VAL A 450 22.79 -8.90 -1.48
C VAL A 450 23.84 -7.80 -1.35
N ASP A 451 23.99 -6.98 -2.39
CA ASP A 451 25.08 -6.02 -2.55
C ASP A 451 24.56 -4.59 -2.74
N TRP A 452 24.55 -3.86 -1.62
CA TRP A 452 24.20 -2.43 -1.54
C TRP A 452 25.46 -1.57 -1.30
N SER A 453 26.66 -2.13 -1.52
CA SER A 453 27.96 -1.48 -1.23
C SER A 453 28.20 -0.17 -1.97
N LYS A 454 27.46 0.08 -3.06
CA LYS A 454 27.48 1.31 -3.87
C LYS A 454 26.13 2.05 -3.89
N SER A 455 25.16 1.62 -3.10
CA SER A 455 23.84 2.25 -3.04
C SER A 455 23.76 3.27 -1.90
N ALA A 456 22.94 4.30 -2.09
CA ALA A 456 22.42 5.17 -1.05
C ALA A 456 21.08 4.67 -0.47
N GLY A 457 20.40 3.74 -1.14
CA GLY A 457 19.17 3.11 -0.68
C GLY A 457 19.39 2.11 0.45
N ILE A 458 18.31 1.49 0.92
CA ILE A 458 18.31 0.54 2.05
C ILE A 458 17.78 -0.85 1.65
N VAL A 459 18.06 -1.84 2.50
CA VAL A 459 17.56 -3.21 2.38
C VAL A 459 16.81 -3.62 3.64
N SER A 460 15.58 -4.09 3.46
CA SER A 460 14.73 -4.64 4.51
C SER A 460 14.46 -6.12 4.26
N LEU A 461 14.88 -7.00 5.17
CA LEU A 461 14.65 -8.45 5.09
C LEU A 461 13.65 -8.86 6.17
N LEU A 462 12.36 -8.90 5.84
CA LEU A 462 11.28 -9.15 6.80
C LEU A 462 10.86 -10.63 6.76
N TYR A 463 10.90 -11.29 7.92
CA TYR A 463 10.52 -12.69 8.09
C TYR A 463 9.60 -12.87 9.30
N ASP A 464 8.70 -13.83 9.21
CA ASP A 464 7.81 -14.26 10.30
C ASP A 464 8.61 -14.57 11.58
N MET A 465 8.14 -14.14 12.75
CA MET A 465 8.81 -14.42 14.03
C MET A 465 8.92 -15.92 14.35
N ASN A 466 7.98 -16.74 13.86
CA ASN A 466 8.05 -18.20 13.94
C ASN A 466 8.77 -18.85 12.72
N GLY A 467 9.09 -18.04 11.71
CA GLY A 467 9.86 -18.42 10.53
C GLY A 467 11.37 -18.49 10.76
N ARG A 468 12.14 -18.42 9.66
CA ARG A 468 13.62 -18.51 9.68
C ARG A 468 14.27 -17.43 8.84
N TYR A 469 15.46 -17.02 9.26
CA TYR A 469 16.33 -16.10 8.54
C TYR A 469 17.69 -16.74 8.24
N SER A 470 18.16 -16.63 6.99
CA SER A 470 19.55 -16.86 6.61
C SER A 470 20.09 -15.59 5.94
N PRO A 471 21.16 -14.96 6.48
CA PRO A 471 21.68 -13.69 5.96
C PRO A 471 22.44 -13.84 4.64
N GLY A 472 23.00 -15.02 4.33
CA GLY A 472 23.90 -15.21 3.20
C GLY A 472 25.10 -14.26 3.26
N THR A 473 25.51 -13.72 2.10
CA THR A 473 26.43 -12.58 2.05
C THR A 473 25.65 -11.27 1.95
N LEU A 474 25.93 -10.30 2.82
CA LEU A 474 25.39 -8.94 2.80
C LEU A 474 26.55 -7.95 2.68
N LEU A 475 26.50 -7.04 1.70
CA LEU A 475 27.51 -6.01 1.50
C LEU A 475 26.86 -4.63 1.60
N GLY A 476 27.13 -3.89 2.67
CA GLY A 476 26.67 -2.51 2.88
C GLY A 476 27.69 -1.48 2.40
N ASN A 477 27.22 -0.27 2.13
CA ASN A 477 28.03 0.89 1.79
C ASN A 477 28.66 1.48 3.06
N ALA A 478 29.99 1.44 3.17
CA ALA A 478 30.74 1.90 4.34
C ALA A 478 30.66 3.42 4.59
N SER A 479 30.13 4.19 3.63
CA SER A 479 29.86 5.63 3.75
C SER A 479 28.37 5.96 3.86
N TRP A 480 27.49 4.95 4.01
CA TRP A 480 26.07 5.19 4.25
C TRP A 480 25.83 5.69 5.68
N THR A 481 24.98 6.71 5.80
CA THR A 481 24.49 7.24 7.08
C THR A 481 22.97 7.31 7.03
N ALA A 482 22.31 6.98 8.15
CA ALA A 482 20.87 7.09 8.26
C ALA A 482 20.39 8.52 7.97
N PRO A 483 19.37 8.72 7.11
CA PRO A 483 18.81 10.05 6.90
C PRO A 483 18.16 10.57 8.19
N VAL A 484 18.27 11.89 8.43
CA VAL A 484 17.80 12.52 9.67
C VAL A 484 16.31 12.23 9.91
N TYR A 485 15.94 12.02 11.17
CA TYR A 485 14.59 11.66 11.64
C TYR A 485 14.07 10.27 11.25
N THR A 486 14.78 9.47 10.44
CA THR A 486 14.26 8.15 9.98
C THR A 486 14.30 7.04 11.03
N GLY A 487 15.10 7.17 12.09
CA GLY A 487 15.30 6.11 13.09
C GLY A 487 15.91 4.81 12.54
N LEU A 488 16.51 4.82 11.34
CA LEU A 488 17.24 3.68 10.81
C LEU A 488 18.61 3.55 11.50
N VAL A 489 18.95 2.36 12.00
CA VAL A 489 20.27 2.11 12.61
C VAL A 489 21.30 1.62 11.58
N THR A 490 20.88 0.84 10.58
CA THR A 490 21.78 0.32 9.53
C THR A 490 21.13 0.32 8.15
N GLN A 491 21.95 0.30 7.09
CA GLN A 491 21.48 0.23 5.70
C GLN A 491 20.77 -1.09 5.37
N ILE A 492 21.18 -2.19 5.99
CA ILE A 492 20.69 -3.56 5.71
C ILE A 492 20.19 -4.15 7.03
N THR A 493 18.87 -4.09 7.26
CA THR A 493 18.27 -4.62 8.49
C THR A 493 17.35 -5.81 8.17
N ALA A 494 17.49 -6.88 8.94
CA ALA A 494 16.56 -7.99 8.95
C ALA A 494 15.61 -7.87 10.13
N TYR A 495 14.30 -7.92 9.88
CA TYR A 495 13.24 -7.67 10.85
C TYR A 495 12.40 -8.93 11.08
N LYS A 496 12.19 -9.29 12.35
CA LYS A 496 11.13 -10.22 12.77
C LYS A 496 9.79 -9.50 12.61
N LEU A 497 8.84 -10.12 11.91
CA LEU A 497 7.48 -9.59 11.79
C LEU A 497 6.70 -9.86 13.06
N VAL A 498 6.06 -8.81 13.56
CA VAL A 498 5.01 -8.87 14.59
C VAL A 498 3.68 -8.75 13.85
N ASN A 499 2.89 -9.82 13.82
CA ASN A 499 1.57 -9.82 13.21
C ASN A 499 0.44 -10.08 14.24
N SER A 500 0.75 -10.71 15.37
CA SER A 500 -0.22 -10.97 16.45
C SER A 500 0.17 -10.32 17.77
N LEU A 501 -0.81 -10.21 18.68
CA LEU A 501 -0.57 -9.85 20.09
C LEU A 501 0.40 -10.83 20.78
N THR A 502 0.44 -12.09 20.35
CA THR A 502 1.39 -13.10 20.82
C THR A 502 2.82 -12.75 20.38
N ASP A 503 3.02 -12.35 19.12
CA ASP A 503 4.34 -11.92 18.62
C ASP A 503 4.80 -10.62 19.29
N LEU A 504 3.86 -9.70 19.55
CA LEU A 504 4.12 -8.47 20.27
C LEU A 504 4.63 -8.78 21.69
N GLN A 505 4.02 -9.74 22.40
CA GLN A 505 4.51 -10.19 23.69
C GLN A 505 5.86 -10.93 23.57
N ASN A 506 6.07 -11.72 22.51
CA ASN A 506 7.31 -12.45 22.23
C ASN A 506 8.52 -11.55 21.93
N VAL A 507 8.33 -10.23 21.69
CA VAL A 507 9.42 -9.24 21.68
C VAL A 507 10.23 -9.29 22.98
N SER A 508 9.59 -9.61 24.11
CA SER A 508 10.26 -9.78 25.42
C SER A 508 11.32 -10.89 25.46
N LEU A 509 11.30 -11.85 24.52
CA LEU A 509 12.24 -12.97 24.46
C LEU A 509 13.60 -12.59 23.84
N ASP A 510 13.68 -11.48 23.12
CA ASP A 510 14.91 -10.94 22.52
C ASP A 510 14.83 -9.41 22.42
N LEU A 511 14.99 -8.75 23.58
CA LEU A 511 14.91 -7.29 23.71
C LEU A 511 16.01 -6.51 22.96
N ALA A 512 16.98 -7.18 22.34
CA ALA A 512 17.98 -6.60 21.45
C ALA A 512 17.66 -6.81 19.95
N GLY A 513 16.58 -7.55 19.64
CA GLY A 513 16.19 -7.92 18.29
C GLY A 513 15.67 -6.74 17.45
N ASN A 514 15.66 -6.95 16.13
CA ASN A 514 15.03 -6.04 15.18
C ASN A 514 13.63 -6.56 14.84
N TYR A 515 12.61 -5.74 15.10
CA TYR A 515 11.21 -6.04 14.93
C TYR A 515 10.54 -5.03 14.00
N ALA A 516 9.54 -5.49 13.25
CA ALA A 516 8.65 -4.60 12.52
C ALA A 516 7.21 -5.11 12.55
N LEU A 517 6.23 -4.21 12.63
CA LEU A 517 4.83 -4.61 12.44
C LEU A 517 4.63 -5.08 10.99
N GLY A 518 3.99 -6.24 10.85
CA GLY A 518 3.64 -6.82 9.56
C GLY A 518 2.21 -6.53 9.10
N LYS A 519 1.35 -6.12 10.03
CA LYS A 519 -0.01 -5.59 9.86
C LYS A 519 -0.40 -4.84 11.14
N ASP A 520 -1.60 -4.26 11.17
CA ASP A 520 -2.16 -3.67 12.38
C ASP A 520 -2.53 -4.76 13.41
N ILE A 521 -2.34 -4.45 14.69
CA ILE A 521 -2.54 -5.39 15.81
C ILE A 521 -3.78 -4.97 16.60
N ASP A 522 -4.78 -5.84 16.66
CA ASP A 522 -5.85 -5.75 17.67
C ASP A 522 -5.29 -6.24 19.02
N ALA A 523 -5.22 -5.33 19.99
CA ALA A 523 -4.79 -5.61 21.36
C ALA A 523 -5.96 -5.60 22.37
N SER A 524 -7.22 -5.60 21.93
CA SER A 524 -8.42 -5.54 22.80
C SER A 524 -8.49 -6.66 23.84
N ALA A 525 -7.83 -7.81 23.61
CA ALA A 525 -7.68 -8.90 24.58
C ALA A 525 -6.84 -8.54 25.83
N THR A 526 -6.19 -7.37 25.85
CA THR A 526 -5.53 -6.78 27.02
C THR A 526 -6.47 -5.93 27.89
N ILE A 527 -7.68 -5.61 27.42
CA ILE A 527 -8.64 -4.77 28.16
C ILE A 527 -9.26 -5.56 29.32
N LEU A 528 -9.24 -4.96 30.50
CA LEU A 528 -9.95 -5.46 31.68
C LEU A 528 -11.41 -4.99 31.64
N THR A 529 -12.34 -5.94 31.81
CA THR A 529 -13.80 -5.66 31.84
C THR A 529 -14.40 -5.71 33.25
N SER A 530 -13.62 -6.13 34.25
CA SER A 530 -13.93 -6.06 35.67
C SER A 530 -12.65 -6.09 36.50
N THR A 531 -12.72 -5.80 37.80
CA THR A 531 -11.60 -5.95 38.73
C THR A 531 -11.16 -7.41 38.95
N HIS A 532 -11.85 -8.41 38.38
CA HIS A 532 -11.65 -9.84 38.68
C HIS A 532 -11.87 -10.77 37.46
N SER A 533 -11.48 -10.42 36.22
CA SER A 533 -11.61 -11.36 35.09
C SER A 533 -10.74 -11.15 33.84
N SER A 534 -10.08 -12.24 33.43
CA SER A 534 -9.95 -12.77 32.05
C SER A 534 -9.25 -11.97 30.93
N GLY A 535 -8.67 -10.80 31.19
CA GLY A 535 -7.71 -10.21 30.24
C GLY A 535 -6.41 -11.03 30.15
N VAL A 536 -5.64 -10.87 29.07
CA VAL A 536 -4.24 -11.29 29.05
C VAL A 536 -3.39 -10.19 29.68
N ASP A 537 -2.77 -10.47 30.83
CA ASP A 537 -1.83 -9.54 31.48
C ASP A 537 -0.59 -9.31 30.59
N PHE A 538 -0.62 -8.23 29.81
CA PHE A 538 0.49 -7.87 28.93
C PHE A 538 1.68 -7.36 29.74
N ILE A 539 2.82 -8.06 29.67
CA ILE A 539 4.06 -7.72 30.37
C ILE A 539 4.81 -6.65 29.55
N PRO A 540 5.20 -5.50 30.15
CA PRO A 540 5.91 -4.43 29.43
C PRO A 540 7.15 -4.93 28.69
N LEU A 541 7.35 -4.42 27.48
CA LEU A 541 8.52 -4.74 26.66
C LEU A 541 9.77 -4.04 27.21
N GLY A 542 10.55 -4.81 27.98
CA GLY A 542 11.75 -4.33 28.67
C GLY A 542 11.46 -3.70 30.03
N SER A 543 12.49 -3.63 30.88
CA SER A 543 12.43 -3.11 32.25
C SER A 543 13.69 -2.27 32.57
N ALA A 544 13.70 -1.55 33.68
CA ALA A 544 14.91 -0.82 34.13
C ALA A 544 16.14 -1.72 34.39
N ALA A 545 15.93 -3.03 34.61
CA ALA A 545 17.03 -4.01 34.73
C ALA A 545 17.42 -4.65 33.38
N THR A 546 16.48 -4.70 32.43
CA THR A 546 16.63 -5.35 31.11
C THR A 546 15.87 -4.52 30.06
N PRO A 547 16.38 -3.36 29.64
CA PRO A 547 15.62 -2.45 28.77
C PRO A 547 15.61 -2.91 27.31
N PHE A 548 14.61 -2.48 26.54
CA PHE A 548 14.57 -2.70 25.10
C PHE A 548 15.69 -1.94 24.41
N THR A 549 16.58 -2.65 23.71
CA THR A 549 17.81 -2.11 23.09
C THR A 549 17.92 -2.38 21.59
N GLY A 550 16.92 -3.05 21.01
CA GLY A 550 16.83 -3.31 19.57
C GLY A 550 16.10 -2.21 18.78
N GLN A 551 15.59 -2.57 17.60
CA GLN A 551 14.75 -1.70 16.76
C GLN A 551 13.32 -2.21 16.73
N PHE A 552 12.33 -1.32 16.81
CA PHE A 552 10.91 -1.61 16.58
C PHE A 552 10.35 -0.61 15.54
N ASP A 553 10.06 -1.08 14.34
CA ASP A 553 9.51 -0.27 13.24
C ASP A 553 8.04 -0.62 12.99
N GLY A 554 7.11 0.23 13.39
CA GLY A 554 5.69 0.05 13.08
C GLY A 554 5.39 0.11 11.58
N ARG A 555 6.29 0.65 10.75
CA ARG A 555 6.12 0.76 9.28
C ARG A 555 4.82 1.46 8.84
N GLY A 556 4.19 2.25 9.71
CA GLY A 556 2.89 2.90 9.49
C GLY A 556 1.69 2.13 10.05
N HIS A 557 1.89 0.95 10.64
CA HIS A 557 0.84 0.17 11.30
C HIS A 557 0.56 0.64 12.73
N VAL A 558 -0.63 0.28 13.22
CA VAL A 558 -1.09 0.57 14.58
C VAL A 558 -1.18 -0.67 15.48
N ILE A 559 -1.15 -0.44 16.79
CA ILE A 559 -1.54 -1.37 17.84
C ILE A 559 -2.77 -0.76 18.50
N ASP A 560 -3.96 -1.27 18.16
CA ASP A 560 -5.24 -0.67 18.53
C ASP A 560 -5.82 -1.28 19.80
N GLN A 561 -6.55 -0.47 20.56
CA GLN A 561 -7.24 -0.82 21.80
C GLN A 561 -6.32 -1.39 22.90
N PHE A 562 -5.03 -1.05 22.89
CA PHE A 562 -4.07 -1.50 23.89
C PHE A 562 -4.44 -1.00 25.31
N SER A 563 -4.30 -1.90 26.28
CA SER A 563 -4.45 -1.64 27.71
C SER A 563 -3.40 -2.42 28.48
N GLN A 564 -3.21 -2.09 29.76
CA GLN A 564 -2.32 -2.83 30.65
C GLN A 564 -2.87 -2.80 32.07
N ASN A 565 -2.79 -3.95 32.73
CA ASN A 565 -3.17 -4.12 34.12
C ASN A 565 -2.10 -3.54 35.06
N GLU A 566 -2.50 -2.85 36.12
CA GLU A 566 -1.57 -2.32 37.12
C GLU A 566 -1.25 -3.32 38.26
N ILE A 567 -1.90 -4.49 38.28
CA ILE A 567 -1.84 -5.45 39.39
C ILE A 567 -0.39 -5.88 39.73
N TYR A 568 0.04 -5.36 40.89
CA TYR A 568 0.94 -5.98 41.85
C TYR A 568 2.17 -6.75 41.32
N SER A 569 3.27 -6.02 41.14
CA SER A 569 4.63 -6.55 41.34
C SER A 569 5.25 -5.90 42.60
N PRO A 570 5.83 -6.69 43.54
CA PRO A 570 6.12 -6.22 44.91
C PRO A 570 7.45 -5.46 45.12
N SER A 571 8.27 -5.21 44.09
CA SER A 571 9.54 -4.48 44.28
C SER A 571 10.08 -3.80 43.02
N GLY A 572 10.55 -2.56 43.15
CA GLY A 572 11.37 -1.83 42.16
C GLY A 572 10.73 -0.56 41.62
N THR A 573 11.52 0.26 40.90
CA THR A 573 11.01 1.36 40.07
C THR A 573 10.14 0.78 38.96
N LYS A 574 8.90 1.24 38.83
CA LYS A 574 7.95 0.75 37.82
C LYS A 574 7.87 1.72 36.65
N ALA A 575 7.85 1.18 35.44
CA ALA A 575 7.68 1.93 34.21
C ALA A 575 6.61 1.21 33.37
N ILE A 576 5.48 1.87 33.13
CA ILE A 576 4.21 1.23 32.72
C ILE A 576 3.73 1.81 31.38
N GLY A 577 3.66 0.93 30.38
CA GLY A 577 3.39 1.21 28.96
C GLY A 577 3.65 -0.02 28.10
N LEU A 578 3.48 0.09 26.78
CA LEU A 578 3.81 -1.01 25.85
C LEU A 578 5.28 -1.44 26.03
N PHE A 579 6.20 -0.48 26.04
CA PHE A 579 7.56 -0.66 26.53
C PHE A 579 7.65 -0.23 28.00
N GLY A 580 8.31 -1.02 28.84
CA GLY A 580 8.59 -0.58 30.21
C GLY A 580 9.71 0.45 30.20
N GLU A 581 10.90 0.04 29.76
CA GLU A 581 12.02 0.95 29.50
C GLU A 581 12.66 0.70 28.14
N ILE A 582 12.73 1.73 27.30
CA ILE A 582 13.56 1.77 26.08
C ILE A 582 14.96 2.24 26.50
N GLY A 583 15.97 1.41 26.27
CA GLY A 583 17.37 1.66 26.62
C GLY A 583 18.08 2.58 25.62
N THR A 584 19.32 2.98 25.93
CA THR A 584 20.07 4.00 25.17
C THR A 584 20.43 3.61 23.73
N ALA A 585 20.35 2.33 23.38
CA ALA A 585 20.50 1.84 22.00
C ALA A 585 19.15 1.54 21.31
N GLY A 586 18.06 1.54 22.08
CA GLY A 586 16.73 1.20 21.58
C GLY A 586 16.15 2.27 20.67
N VAL A 587 15.54 1.85 19.57
CA VAL A 587 14.84 2.73 18.64
C VAL A 587 13.42 2.23 18.40
N VAL A 588 12.42 3.06 18.66
CA VAL A 588 11.01 2.79 18.37
C VAL A 588 10.49 3.82 17.39
N ARG A 589 9.92 3.39 16.25
CA ARG A 589 9.56 4.29 15.16
C ARG A 589 8.33 3.90 14.35
N ASN A 590 7.71 4.88 13.70
CA ASN A 590 6.61 4.72 12.74
C ASN A 590 5.41 3.88 13.26
N VAL A 591 5.06 4.03 14.54
CA VAL A 591 4.05 3.20 15.22
C VAL A 591 2.99 4.06 15.90
N GLY A 592 1.71 3.72 15.68
CA GLY A 592 0.59 4.27 16.43
C GLY A 592 0.10 3.31 17.51
N ILE A 593 -0.18 3.80 18.71
CA ILE A 593 -0.90 3.03 19.76
C ILE A 593 -2.24 3.72 20.00
N THR A 594 -3.33 3.14 19.50
CA THR A 594 -4.60 3.87 19.32
C THR A 594 -5.72 3.33 20.21
N ASN A 595 -6.75 4.18 20.42
CA ASN A 595 -7.97 3.87 21.15
C ASN A 595 -7.75 3.25 22.55
N THR A 596 -6.67 3.61 23.24
CA THR A 596 -6.27 2.94 24.49
C THR A 596 -7.25 3.21 25.63
N ALA A 597 -7.61 2.15 26.36
CA ALA A 597 -8.50 2.21 27.50
C ALA A 597 -7.82 1.55 28.71
N PHE A 598 -6.94 2.29 29.38
CA PHE A 598 -6.33 1.86 30.64
C PHE A 598 -7.39 1.97 31.74
N TYR A 599 -7.74 0.83 32.34
CA TYR A 599 -8.69 0.74 33.45
C TYR A 599 -7.93 0.62 34.77
N GLU A 600 -8.24 1.49 35.72
CA GLU A 600 -7.63 1.49 37.04
C GLU A 600 -8.48 0.67 38.01
N GLY A 601 -7.85 -0.31 38.67
CA GLY A 601 -8.47 -1.05 39.76
C GLY A 601 -8.59 -0.17 41.00
N GLN A 602 -9.79 -0.04 41.55
CA GLN A 602 -10.04 0.73 42.77
C GLN A 602 -9.61 -0.05 44.02
N ASP A 603 -8.30 -0.14 44.27
CA ASP A 603 -7.71 -0.74 45.46
C ASP A 603 -7.08 0.32 46.38
N ASP A 604 -7.65 0.50 47.59
CA ASP A 604 -7.24 1.47 48.63
C ASP A 604 -5.86 1.18 49.29
N ILE A 605 -4.91 0.53 48.61
CA ILE A 605 -3.80 -0.23 49.25
C ILE A 605 -2.39 0.24 48.86
N LEU A 606 -2.13 1.55 48.82
CA LEU A 606 -0.75 2.10 48.72
C LEU A 606 -0.40 3.26 49.67
N ASP A 607 -1.10 3.37 50.80
CA ASP A 607 -0.60 4.14 51.95
C ASP A 607 0.76 3.58 52.42
N ASN A 608 1.84 4.33 52.18
CA ASN A 608 3.22 4.10 52.65
C ASN A 608 4.09 3.06 51.92
N VAL A 609 4.06 2.97 50.58
CA VAL A 609 5.18 2.37 49.82
C VAL A 609 5.84 3.40 48.89
N PRO A 610 7.14 3.74 49.06
CA PRO A 610 7.83 4.72 48.22
C PRO A 610 8.24 4.10 46.86
N ILE A 611 7.25 3.80 46.02
CA ILE A 611 7.47 3.32 44.64
C ILE A 611 7.53 4.52 43.70
N VAL A 612 8.66 4.73 43.03
CA VAL A 612 8.70 5.61 41.86
C VAL A 612 8.07 4.86 40.69
N ILE A 613 6.91 5.33 40.26
CA ILE A 613 6.18 4.81 39.08
C ILE A 613 6.14 5.89 38.02
N THR A 614 6.29 5.50 36.75
CA THR A 614 6.10 6.40 35.61
C THR A 614 5.30 5.72 34.50
N PHE A 615 4.41 6.49 33.86
CA PHE A 615 3.30 6.00 33.08
C PHE A 615 3.27 6.64 31.69
N GLY A 616 3.33 5.87 30.61
CA GLY A 616 3.07 6.37 29.25
C GLY A 616 2.48 5.30 28.34
N ILE A 617 1.72 5.68 27.31
CA ILE A 617 1.10 4.68 26.42
C ILE A 617 2.16 3.85 25.70
N LEU A 618 3.09 4.51 25.01
CA LEU A 618 4.14 3.83 24.27
C LEU A 618 5.24 3.32 25.19
N ALA A 619 5.72 4.17 26.12
CA ALA A 619 6.79 3.81 27.03
C ALA A 619 6.56 4.35 28.45
N GLY A 620 6.84 3.53 29.47
CA GLY A 620 7.01 4.05 30.83
C GLY A 620 8.21 4.99 30.89
N ARG A 621 9.38 4.53 30.40
CA ARG A 621 10.61 5.34 30.31
C ARG A 621 11.30 5.21 28.95
N ASN A 622 11.76 6.33 28.40
CA ASN A 622 12.63 6.38 27.22
C ASN A 622 14.03 6.91 27.54
N ARG A 623 15.06 6.12 27.25
CA ARG A 623 16.47 6.53 27.22
C ARG A 623 17.06 6.50 25.80
N GLY A 624 16.33 5.99 24.82
CA GLY A 624 16.74 5.81 23.43
C GLY A 624 16.09 6.83 22.49
N LEU A 625 15.78 6.40 21.27
CA LEU A 625 15.11 7.20 20.25
C LEU A 625 13.66 6.76 20.04
N ILE A 626 12.74 7.72 20.12
CA ILE A 626 11.36 7.59 19.64
C ILE A 626 11.18 8.58 18.49
N THR A 627 10.81 8.10 17.29
CA THR A 627 10.56 8.97 16.13
C THR A 627 9.36 8.55 15.29
N TYR A 628 8.53 9.50 14.83
CA TYR A 628 7.29 9.21 14.11
C TYR A 628 6.35 8.23 14.85
N ALA A 629 6.28 8.32 16.18
CA ALA A 629 5.39 7.51 16.99
C ALA A 629 4.24 8.34 17.57
N TYR A 630 3.07 7.73 17.74
CA TYR A 630 1.88 8.46 18.21
C TYR A 630 0.90 7.63 19.03
N THR A 631 0.06 8.34 19.80
CA THR A 631 -0.87 7.71 20.73
C THR A 631 -2.24 8.40 20.78
N SER A 632 -3.31 7.61 21.01
CA SER A 632 -4.67 8.11 21.24
C SER A 632 -5.44 7.22 22.22
N GLY A 633 -6.41 7.80 22.95
CA GLY A 633 -7.18 7.10 24.00
C GLY A 633 -7.13 7.83 25.34
N TYR A 634 -7.02 7.07 26.43
CA TYR A 634 -6.94 7.55 27.81
C TYR A 634 -5.71 7.03 28.58
N ARG A 635 -5.16 7.86 29.47
CA ARG A 635 -4.27 7.49 30.59
C ARG A 635 -4.58 8.32 31.83
N GLY A 636 -5.03 7.68 32.90
CA GLY A 636 -4.92 8.23 34.25
C GLY A 636 -3.73 7.61 34.99
N ALA A 637 -3.54 8.07 36.22
CA ALA A 637 -3.17 7.23 37.36
C ALA A 637 -3.65 7.92 38.65
N THR A 638 -4.60 7.32 39.35
CA THR A 638 -5.10 7.80 40.65
C THR A 638 -4.07 7.59 41.76
N HIS A 639 -4.23 8.30 42.88
CA HIS A 639 -3.43 8.18 44.12
C HIS A 639 -1.92 8.56 44.05
N TYR A 640 -1.27 8.56 42.89
CA TYR A 640 0.16 8.86 42.76
C TYR A 640 0.50 10.34 42.57
N GLY A 641 0.44 11.12 43.66
CA GLY A 641 0.61 12.59 43.63
C GLY A 641 1.89 13.17 42.99
N ASN A 642 2.94 12.38 42.73
CA ASN A 642 4.18 12.82 42.04
C ASN A 642 4.66 11.84 40.95
N ALA A 643 3.79 10.99 40.39
CA ALA A 643 4.20 10.09 39.30
C ALA A 643 4.25 10.83 37.96
N PRO A 644 5.29 10.69 37.11
CA PRO A 644 5.28 11.27 35.78
C PRO A 644 4.37 10.48 34.82
N ILE A 645 3.33 11.12 34.32
CA ILE A 645 2.33 10.56 33.40
C ILE A 645 2.38 11.30 32.06
N GLY A 646 2.63 10.60 30.97
CA GLY A 646 2.64 11.17 29.61
C GLY A 646 1.69 10.48 28.65
N GLY A 647 1.06 11.24 27.75
CA GLY A 647 0.25 10.66 26.68
C GLY A 647 1.05 9.73 25.75
N LEU A 648 2.35 9.97 25.56
CA LEU A 648 3.27 9.10 24.81
C LEU A 648 4.26 8.39 25.74
N VAL A 649 4.98 9.13 26.59
CA VAL A 649 6.06 8.60 27.47
C VAL A 649 5.95 9.12 28.90
N GLY A 650 6.06 8.25 29.91
CA GLY A 650 6.10 8.71 31.31
C GLY A 650 7.31 9.59 31.62
N THR A 651 8.52 9.04 31.47
CA THR A 651 9.78 9.75 31.69
C THR A 651 10.70 9.66 30.46
N ASN A 652 11.18 10.80 29.95
CA ASN A 652 12.11 10.87 28.82
C ASN A 652 13.50 11.37 29.26
N ASP A 653 14.48 10.48 29.30
CA ASP A 653 15.92 10.80 29.36
C ASP A 653 16.55 10.86 27.96
N GLY A 654 15.89 10.26 26.96
CA GLY A 654 16.38 10.10 25.58
C GLY A 654 15.94 11.21 24.63
N LEU A 655 15.78 10.85 23.35
CA LEU A 655 15.28 11.71 22.29
C LEU A 655 13.89 11.27 21.84
N ILE A 656 12.93 12.19 21.92
CA ILE A 656 11.63 12.09 21.26
C ILE A 656 11.61 13.14 20.15
N GLU A 657 11.39 12.70 18.91
CA GLU A 657 11.29 13.59 17.77
C GLU A 657 10.12 13.23 16.84
N ARG A 658 9.53 14.20 16.13
CA ARG A 658 8.43 13.99 15.17
C ARG A 658 7.29 13.10 15.67
N SER A 659 7.00 13.16 16.96
CA SER A 659 6.09 12.25 17.66
C SER A 659 4.98 13.04 18.36
N TRP A 660 3.82 12.44 18.59
CA TRP A 660 2.67 13.19 19.10
C TRP A 660 1.69 12.36 19.94
N SER A 661 0.78 13.06 20.61
CA SER A 661 -0.28 12.45 21.42
C SER A 661 -1.60 13.23 21.29
N SER A 662 -2.67 12.51 20.98
CA SER A 662 -4.05 12.98 21.14
C SER A 662 -4.76 12.33 22.34
N ALA A 663 -4.06 11.52 23.13
CA ALA A 663 -4.60 10.84 24.29
C ALA A 663 -4.96 11.83 25.42
N THR A 664 -6.09 11.58 26.08
CA THR A 664 -6.45 12.32 27.31
C THR A 664 -5.62 11.81 28.47
N VAL A 665 -4.96 12.71 29.18
CA VAL A 665 -4.11 12.43 30.36
C VAL A 665 -4.84 12.92 31.62
N GLY A 666 -4.84 12.10 32.67
CA GLY A 666 -5.81 12.18 33.76
C GLY A 666 -5.25 12.05 35.18
N ASP A 667 -6.11 12.41 36.12
CA ASP A 667 -6.10 12.06 37.53
C ASP A 667 -5.02 12.68 38.43
N ALA A 668 -3.76 12.25 38.42
CA ALA A 668 -2.75 12.74 39.38
C ALA A 668 -1.35 12.95 38.77
N GLY A 669 -0.40 13.38 39.62
CA GLY A 669 1.03 13.40 39.28
C GLY A 669 1.47 14.48 38.28
N ASP A 670 2.68 14.31 37.77
CA ASP A 670 3.30 15.18 36.76
C ASP A 670 2.78 14.81 35.37
N ALA A 671 1.59 15.32 35.06
CA ALA A 671 0.83 14.99 33.87
C ALA A 671 1.18 15.89 32.66
N GLY A 672 1.67 15.29 31.58
CA GLY A 672 1.97 15.97 30.33
C GLY A 672 1.25 15.37 29.12
N GLY A 673 0.70 16.22 28.24
CA GLY A 673 -0.02 15.75 27.05
C GLY A 673 0.79 14.82 26.13
N LEU A 674 2.12 14.99 26.10
CA LEU A 674 3.07 14.09 25.44
C LEU A 674 3.95 13.33 26.46
N VAL A 675 4.57 14.02 27.41
CA VAL A 675 5.57 13.44 28.32
C VAL A 675 5.35 13.85 29.77
N GLY A 676 5.38 12.93 30.73
CA GLY A 676 5.27 13.30 32.16
C GLY A 676 6.46 14.13 32.65
N ALA A 677 7.66 13.56 32.62
CA ALA A 677 8.90 14.23 32.97
C ALA A 677 9.93 14.16 31.82
N ASN A 678 10.41 15.31 31.35
CA ASN A 678 11.46 15.41 30.34
C ASN A 678 12.80 15.84 30.96
N LEU A 679 13.78 14.93 30.94
CA LEU A 679 15.19 15.18 31.25
C LEU A 679 16.06 15.22 29.98
N GLY A 680 15.60 14.57 28.91
CA GLY A 680 16.26 14.50 27.62
C GLY A 680 15.82 15.60 26.64
N ARG A 681 15.56 15.22 25.39
CA ARG A 681 15.20 16.14 24.29
C ARG A 681 13.86 15.79 23.67
N ILE A 682 13.03 16.81 23.47
CA ILE A 682 11.79 16.77 22.69
C ILE A 682 11.95 17.75 21.52
N VAL A 683 11.79 17.27 20.28
CA VAL A 683 12.10 18.02 19.05
C VAL A 683 10.96 17.85 18.03
N GLN A 684 10.47 18.92 17.41
CA GLN A 684 9.48 18.84 16.33
C GLN A 684 8.27 17.95 16.69
N SER A 685 7.75 18.04 17.91
CA SER A 685 6.76 17.12 18.48
C SER A 685 5.59 17.88 19.12
N PHE A 686 4.43 17.24 19.31
CA PHE A 686 3.22 17.98 19.74
C PHE A 686 2.18 17.19 20.53
N ALA A 687 1.28 17.91 21.21
CA ALA A 687 0.14 17.32 21.91
C ALA A 687 -1.17 18.06 21.61
N THR A 688 -2.24 17.29 21.36
CA THR A 688 -3.62 17.79 21.16
C THR A 688 -4.61 17.19 22.17
N GLY A 689 -4.21 16.16 22.92
CA GLY A 689 -5.03 15.51 23.93
C GLY A 689 -5.31 16.41 25.15
N ARG A 690 -6.43 16.17 25.82
CA ARG A 690 -6.83 16.94 27.02
C ARG A 690 -6.02 16.48 28.23
N VAL A 691 -5.48 17.40 29.02
CA VAL A 691 -4.77 17.10 30.28
C VAL A 691 -5.60 17.60 31.45
N VAL A 692 -6.02 16.72 32.36
CA VAL A 692 -6.82 17.10 33.54
C VAL A 692 -6.32 16.36 34.78
N THR A 693 -5.87 17.09 35.80
CA THR A 693 -5.53 16.49 37.10
C THR A 693 -6.43 16.98 38.22
N GLN A 694 -6.58 16.12 39.22
CA GLN A 694 -7.27 16.38 40.47
C GLN A 694 -6.30 17.05 41.48
N THR A 695 -6.53 16.84 42.78
CA THR A 695 -5.72 17.41 43.87
C THR A 695 -4.25 16.99 43.75
N PHE A 696 -3.33 17.94 43.96
CA PHE A 696 -1.87 17.77 43.89
C PHE A 696 -1.24 17.45 42.53
N GLY A 697 -2.00 17.29 41.44
CA GLY A 697 -1.42 17.10 40.11
C GLY A 697 -0.81 18.37 39.49
N SER A 698 0.13 18.16 38.58
CA SER A 698 0.99 19.15 37.93
C SER A 698 0.80 19.15 36.40
N PRO A 699 -0.32 19.66 35.85
CA PRO A 699 -0.69 19.48 34.45
C PRO A 699 -0.03 20.49 33.51
N GLY A 700 0.59 19.98 32.43
CA GLY A 700 1.13 20.78 31.34
C GLY A 700 0.74 20.25 29.96
N GLY A 701 0.46 21.15 29.01
CA GLY A 701 -0.13 20.79 27.72
C GLY A 701 0.74 19.89 26.83
N LEU A 702 2.08 20.00 26.93
CA LEU A 702 3.04 19.10 26.27
C LEU A 702 3.76 18.21 27.29
N VAL A 703 4.25 18.81 28.40
CA VAL A 703 5.08 18.13 29.40
C VAL A 703 4.59 18.44 30.82
N GLY A 704 4.64 17.51 31.77
CA GLY A 704 4.46 17.84 33.19
C GLY A 704 5.64 18.69 33.69
N VAL A 705 6.79 18.05 33.88
CA VAL A 705 8.03 18.70 34.35
C VAL A 705 9.14 18.65 33.29
N ASN A 706 9.69 19.80 32.91
CA ASN A 706 10.83 19.91 32.00
C ASN A 706 12.12 20.33 32.71
N SER A 707 13.06 19.39 32.79
CA SER A 707 14.48 19.63 33.15
C SER A 707 15.42 19.53 31.94
N GLY A 708 14.93 18.98 30.82
CA GLY A 708 15.64 18.81 29.56
C GLY A 708 15.42 19.96 28.56
N THR A 709 15.51 19.65 27.27
CA THR A 709 15.24 20.61 26.18
C THR A 709 13.92 20.28 25.46
N ILE A 710 13.07 21.30 25.28
CA ILE A 710 11.92 21.28 24.38
C ILE A 710 12.22 22.28 23.25
N SER A 711 12.27 21.80 22.01
CA SER A 711 12.50 22.65 20.84
C SER A 711 11.49 22.37 19.72
N GLN A 712 11.10 23.43 19.01
CA GLN A 712 10.25 23.32 17.82
C GLN A 712 8.95 22.54 18.06
N SER A 713 8.31 22.68 19.23
CA SER A 713 7.23 21.79 19.69
C SER A 713 6.01 22.56 20.19
N TYR A 714 4.82 21.95 20.23
CA TYR A 714 3.60 22.69 20.58
C TYR A 714 2.49 21.90 21.29
N ALA A 715 1.63 22.64 21.99
CA ALA A 715 0.44 22.10 22.64
C ALA A 715 -0.84 22.87 22.27
N ALA A 716 -1.84 22.13 21.78
CA ALA A 716 -3.17 22.63 21.45
C ALA A 716 -4.29 21.99 22.32
N GLY A 717 -3.94 21.02 23.18
CA GLY A 717 -4.87 20.37 24.09
C GLY A 717 -5.29 21.25 25.27
N ASN A 718 -6.54 21.13 25.70
CA ASN A 718 -7.07 21.82 26.90
C ASN A 718 -6.42 21.25 28.18
N VAL A 719 -5.89 22.13 29.03
CA VAL A 719 -5.16 21.82 30.26
C VAL A 719 -5.95 22.36 31.46
N LEU A 720 -6.37 21.49 32.37
CA LEU A 720 -7.13 21.84 33.57
C LEU A 720 -6.45 21.31 34.83
N GLY A 721 -6.12 22.21 35.76
CA GLY A 721 -5.55 21.86 37.07
C GLY A 721 -6.20 22.66 38.19
N LEU A 722 -6.25 22.09 39.40
CA LEU A 722 -6.91 22.74 40.55
C LEU A 722 -6.07 23.85 41.19
N PHE A 723 -4.74 23.71 41.21
CA PHE A 723 -3.81 24.64 41.85
C PHE A 723 -2.80 25.27 40.88
N GLY A 724 -2.82 24.87 39.61
CA GLY A 724 -2.00 25.45 38.55
C GLY A 724 -2.03 24.63 37.27
N ALA A 725 -1.66 25.25 36.16
CA ALA A 725 -1.51 24.58 34.86
C ALA A 725 -0.64 25.44 33.91
N GLY A 726 0.10 24.78 33.01
CA GLY A 726 0.93 25.45 31.99
C GLY A 726 0.55 25.04 30.57
N GLY A 727 0.48 26.00 29.65
CA GLY A 727 0.11 25.73 28.25
C GLY A 727 1.06 24.78 27.51
N LEU A 728 2.38 24.85 27.79
CA LEU A 728 3.39 23.90 27.33
C LEU A 728 3.87 22.97 28.45
N ALA A 729 4.25 23.50 29.61
CA ALA A 729 4.74 22.67 30.72
C ALA A 729 4.29 23.16 32.10
N TYR A 730 4.03 22.28 33.06
CA TYR A 730 3.71 22.74 34.42
C TYR A 730 4.93 23.41 35.07
N ALA A 731 6.06 22.70 35.14
CA ALA A 731 7.30 23.23 35.68
C ALA A 731 8.46 23.19 34.67
N ASN A 732 9.29 24.23 34.66
CA ASN A 732 10.49 24.31 33.83
C ASN A 732 11.74 24.71 34.65
N SER A 733 12.71 23.80 34.69
CA SER A 733 14.10 24.01 35.11
C SER A 733 15.09 23.83 33.94
N GLY A 734 14.63 23.29 32.80
CA GLY A 734 15.38 23.12 31.56
C GLY A 734 15.24 24.28 30.57
N VAL A 735 15.31 23.97 29.28
CA VAL A 735 15.22 24.93 28.16
C VAL A 735 13.97 24.70 27.33
N ILE A 736 13.25 25.77 26.99
CA ILE A 736 12.16 25.78 26.01
C ILE A 736 12.48 26.82 24.93
N GLU A 737 12.48 26.42 23.66
CA GLU A 737 12.78 27.28 22.49
C GLU A 737 11.90 26.96 21.27
N GLN A 738 11.65 27.96 20.42
CA GLN A 738 10.84 27.85 19.18
C GLN A 738 9.52 27.06 19.35
N SER A 739 8.87 27.21 20.50
CA SER A 739 7.74 26.36 20.89
C SER A 739 6.53 27.21 21.25
N PHE A 740 5.32 26.67 21.12
CA PHE A 740 4.11 27.45 21.39
C PHE A 740 2.92 26.69 22.02
N ALA A 741 1.99 27.45 22.60
CA ALA A 741 0.72 26.95 23.12
C ALA A 741 -0.50 27.71 22.56
N THR A 742 -1.55 26.95 22.25
CA THR A 742 -2.91 27.42 21.89
C THR A 742 -4.00 26.70 22.69
N GLY A 743 -3.66 25.66 23.44
CA GLY A 743 -4.61 24.95 24.29
C GLY A 743 -5.13 25.82 25.45
N PRO A 744 -6.44 25.83 25.75
CA PRO A 744 -6.97 26.52 26.93
C PRO A 744 -6.28 26.06 28.22
N VAL A 745 -5.84 27.02 29.05
CA VAL A 745 -5.22 26.75 30.34
C VAL A 745 -6.19 27.19 31.42
N LEU A 746 -6.79 26.24 32.13
CA LEU A 746 -7.97 26.46 32.97
C LEU A 746 -7.72 26.08 34.44
N GLY A 747 -8.46 26.75 35.31
CA GLY A 747 -8.56 26.46 36.74
C GLY A 747 -10.04 26.42 37.18
N PRO A 748 -10.33 26.02 38.43
CA PRO A 748 -11.69 25.86 38.93
C PRO A 748 -12.45 27.19 39.01
N SER A 749 -13.58 27.29 38.29
CA SER A 749 -14.39 28.50 38.17
C SER A 749 -15.04 29.01 39.47
N TYR A 750 -15.02 28.21 40.53
CA TYR A 750 -15.59 28.51 41.85
C TYR A 750 -14.57 29.06 42.85
N GLN A 751 -13.27 29.11 42.52
CA GLN A 751 -12.27 29.82 43.32
C GLN A 751 -11.94 31.16 42.66
N GLY A 752 -11.93 32.22 43.46
CA GLY A 752 -11.76 33.59 42.96
C GLY A 752 -10.38 33.87 42.38
N PRO A 753 -10.21 35.01 41.67
CA PRO A 753 -8.93 35.39 41.08
C PRO A 753 -7.83 35.45 42.14
N GLY A 754 -6.78 34.63 41.97
CA GLY A 754 -5.64 34.52 42.88
C GLY A 754 -5.38 33.12 43.43
N TYR A 755 -6.32 32.17 43.30
CA TYR A 755 -6.11 30.78 43.71
C TYR A 755 -5.49 29.93 42.60
N GLY A 756 -4.19 29.65 42.75
CA GLY A 756 -3.42 28.77 41.86
C GLY A 756 -2.55 29.50 40.83
N THR A 757 -1.57 28.78 40.27
CA THR A 757 -0.49 29.34 39.44
C THR A 757 -0.62 28.89 37.99
N TYR A 758 -0.97 29.82 37.07
CA TYR A 758 -1.27 29.49 35.68
C TYR A 758 -0.50 30.39 34.70
N GLY A 759 0.03 29.82 33.62
CA GLY A 759 0.71 30.59 32.57
C GLY A 759 0.50 30.01 31.18
N GLY A 760 0.55 30.89 30.17
CA GLY A 760 0.36 30.53 28.76
C GLY A 760 1.44 29.60 28.20
N ILE A 761 2.64 29.62 28.78
CA ILE A 761 3.74 28.68 28.51
C ILE A 761 3.93 27.74 29.70
N VAL A 762 4.18 28.27 30.91
CA VAL A 762 4.39 27.44 32.10
C VAL A 762 3.70 27.94 33.37
N ALA A 763 3.38 27.03 34.28
CA ALA A 763 2.98 27.44 35.64
C ALA A 763 4.21 27.95 36.41
N TYR A 764 5.30 27.19 36.46
CA TYR A 764 6.51 27.54 37.22
C TYR A 764 7.77 27.54 36.32
N SER A 765 8.56 28.62 36.34
CA SER A 765 9.90 28.66 35.73
C SER A 765 10.93 29.08 36.77
N VAL A 766 11.65 28.11 37.34
CA VAL A 766 12.62 28.32 38.43
C VAL A 766 13.95 27.69 38.02
N GLY A 767 14.94 28.54 37.71
CA GLY A 767 16.23 28.13 37.12
C GLY A 767 16.17 27.83 35.61
N GLY A 768 15.01 27.47 35.07
CA GLY A 768 14.82 27.17 33.65
C GLY A 768 14.76 28.40 32.73
N THR A 769 15.17 28.19 31.48
CA THR A 769 15.19 29.19 30.40
C THR A 769 13.96 29.05 29.50
N LEU A 770 13.26 30.16 29.27
CA LEU A 770 12.33 30.34 28.15
C LEU A 770 13.00 31.25 27.13
N ALA A 771 13.23 30.77 25.91
CA ALA A 771 13.87 31.57 24.86
C ALA A 771 12.91 32.64 24.31
N SER A 772 13.45 33.73 23.76
CA SER A 772 12.68 34.87 23.23
C SER A 772 11.80 34.53 22.01
N ASN A 773 11.96 33.33 21.45
CA ASN A 773 11.23 32.82 20.29
C ASN A 773 10.14 31.79 20.67
N VAL A 774 9.75 31.76 21.94
CA VAL A 774 8.61 30.98 22.48
C VAL A 774 7.36 31.87 22.52
N TYR A 775 6.20 31.35 22.09
CA TYR A 775 4.97 32.14 21.89
C TYR A 775 3.74 31.47 22.49
N TRP A 776 2.73 32.24 22.89
CA TRP A 776 1.41 31.68 23.19
C TRP A 776 0.30 32.57 22.63
N ASP A 777 -0.82 31.94 22.30
CA ASP A 777 -2.04 32.66 22.00
C ASP A 777 -2.77 32.99 23.31
N LYS A 778 -2.74 34.26 23.71
CA LYS A 778 -3.36 34.74 24.96
C LYS A 778 -4.89 34.66 24.97
N GLU A 779 -5.51 34.56 23.80
CA GLU A 779 -6.96 34.47 23.64
C GLU A 779 -7.42 33.04 23.85
N THR A 780 -6.87 32.08 23.10
CA THR A 780 -7.26 30.66 23.21
C THR A 780 -6.73 29.98 24.48
N THR A 781 -5.49 30.27 24.92
CA THR A 781 -5.03 29.83 26.25
C THR A 781 -5.79 30.48 27.41
N THR A 782 -6.41 31.65 27.16
CA THR A 782 -6.99 32.57 28.16
C THR A 782 -5.99 33.11 29.19
N ARG A 783 -4.68 33.12 28.90
CA ARG A 783 -3.63 33.58 29.84
C ARG A 783 -2.93 34.84 29.31
N THR A 784 -2.85 35.89 30.13
CA THR A 784 -2.16 37.15 29.80
C THR A 784 -0.66 37.14 30.10
N VAL A 785 -0.16 36.12 30.79
CA VAL A 785 1.25 35.96 31.20
C VAL A 785 1.84 34.66 30.67
N SER A 786 3.14 34.67 30.33
CA SER A 786 3.87 33.48 29.88
C SER A 786 4.05 32.45 30.99
N THR A 787 4.35 32.93 32.19
CA THR A 787 4.74 32.16 33.36
C THR A 787 3.78 32.48 34.50
N GLY A 788 3.32 31.49 35.26
CA GLY A 788 2.53 31.75 36.47
C GLY A 788 3.39 32.30 37.61
N TYR A 789 4.53 31.65 37.89
CA TYR A 789 5.51 32.03 38.90
C TYR A 789 6.94 31.87 38.34
N GLY A 790 7.72 32.95 38.38
CA GLY A 790 9.07 33.03 37.80
C GLY A 790 9.19 34.14 36.76
N SER A 791 10.26 34.12 35.98
CA SER A 791 10.52 35.13 34.93
C SER A 791 9.50 35.07 33.79
N GLN A 792 9.14 36.25 33.27
CA GLN A 792 8.25 36.39 32.13
C GLN A 792 9.02 36.57 30.82
N LEU A 793 8.46 36.05 29.73
CA LEU A 793 8.74 36.52 28.38
C LEU A 793 8.13 37.93 28.16
N PRO A 794 8.64 38.71 27.19
CA PRO A 794 8.03 39.98 26.82
C PRO A 794 6.55 39.85 26.40
N ALA A 795 5.75 40.89 26.61
CA ALA A 795 4.32 40.89 26.27
C ALA A 795 4.04 40.73 24.75
N SER A 796 5.05 40.93 23.90
CA SER A 796 5.01 40.64 22.45
C SER A 796 4.92 39.15 22.13
N ASN A 797 5.31 38.26 23.05
CA ASN A 797 5.28 36.81 22.87
C ASN A 797 3.88 36.22 23.15
N GLY A 798 3.04 36.95 23.90
CA GLY A 798 1.62 36.68 24.04
C GLY A 798 0.86 37.33 22.90
N ILE A 799 0.67 36.59 21.82
CA ILE A 799 0.02 37.04 20.58
C ILE A 799 -1.47 36.69 20.58
N THR A 800 -2.27 37.27 19.67
CA THR A 800 -3.69 36.92 19.48
C THR A 800 -3.85 35.72 18.54
N THR A 801 -5.05 35.13 18.47
CA THR A 801 -5.40 34.06 17.51
C THR A 801 -5.07 34.49 16.07
N ALA A 802 -5.44 35.73 15.72
CA ALA A 802 -5.21 36.30 14.38
C ALA A 802 -3.71 36.56 14.09
N GLN A 803 -2.90 36.83 15.12
CA GLN A 803 -1.44 36.92 14.99
C GLN A 803 -0.81 35.52 14.89
N MET A 804 -1.25 34.56 15.70
CA MET A 804 -0.82 33.16 15.68
C MET A 804 -1.10 32.50 14.31
N SER A 805 -2.17 32.92 13.63
CA SER A 805 -2.53 32.51 12.26
C SER A 805 -1.65 33.14 11.16
N ASN A 806 -0.73 34.06 11.49
CA ASN A 806 0.07 34.81 10.52
C ASN A 806 1.59 34.59 10.72
N PRO A 807 2.30 34.00 9.75
CA PRO A 807 3.76 33.82 9.80
C PRO A 807 4.56 35.10 10.11
N SER A 808 4.08 36.29 9.74
CA SER A 808 4.80 37.55 10.00
C SER A 808 4.72 38.04 11.47
N SER A 809 4.04 37.31 12.35
CA SER A 809 3.99 37.60 13.80
C SER A 809 5.15 36.98 14.58
N PHE A 810 5.84 36.00 13.98
CA PHE A 810 6.96 35.28 14.59
C PHE A 810 8.30 35.92 14.20
N ASP A 811 9.33 35.72 15.02
CA ASP A 811 10.67 36.22 14.71
C ASP A 811 11.37 35.42 13.61
N VAL A 812 12.49 35.98 13.11
CA VAL A 812 13.28 35.44 11.99
C VAL A 812 13.87 34.04 12.21
N SER A 813 13.80 33.48 13.41
CA SER A 813 14.22 32.09 13.65
C SER A 813 13.14 31.07 13.24
N TRP A 814 11.88 31.49 13.13
CA TRP A 814 10.77 30.65 12.68
C TRP A 814 10.74 30.54 11.16
N ASP A 815 11.48 29.57 10.61
CA ASP A 815 11.51 29.34 9.17
C ASP A 815 10.20 28.70 8.65
N PHE A 816 9.46 29.49 7.87
CA PHE A 816 8.25 29.11 7.13
C PHE A 816 8.50 28.81 5.64
N SER A 817 9.75 28.91 5.16
CA SER A 817 10.15 28.62 3.78
C SER A 817 9.82 27.17 3.37
N PRO A 818 9.87 26.79 2.08
CA PRO A 818 9.62 25.41 1.64
C PRO A 818 10.48 24.34 2.35
N THR A 819 11.67 24.72 2.82
CA THR A 819 12.60 23.88 3.59
C THR A 819 12.49 24.02 5.11
N GLY A 820 11.71 24.99 5.59
CA GLY A 820 11.59 25.36 6.99
C GLY A 820 10.79 24.38 7.84
N VAL A 821 10.98 24.45 9.15
CA VAL A 821 10.35 23.53 10.12
C VAL A 821 8.84 23.76 10.22
N TRP A 822 8.40 25.00 10.06
CA TRP A 822 7.01 25.40 10.23
C TRP A 822 6.31 25.61 8.90
N VAL A 823 4.99 25.45 8.89
CA VAL A 823 4.13 25.77 7.75
C VAL A 823 2.79 26.31 8.27
N MET A 824 2.16 27.18 7.48
CA MET A 824 0.83 27.72 7.74
C MET A 824 -0.13 27.26 6.63
N PRO A 825 -0.93 26.20 6.84
CA PRO A 825 -1.98 25.80 5.90
C PRO A 825 -3.03 26.90 5.73
N ALA A 826 -3.69 26.92 4.56
CA ALA A 826 -4.76 27.88 4.30
C ALA A 826 -5.93 27.68 5.28
N GLY A 827 -6.23 28.70 6.09
CA GLY A 827 -7.27 28.65 7.12
C GLY A 827 -6.85 28.05 8.46
N ALA A 828 -5.57 27.73 8.66
CA ALA A 828 -5.08 27.32 9.98
C ALA A 828 -5.07 28.49 10.98
N THR A 829 -5.38 28.20 12.24
CA THR A 829 -5.39 29.18 13.35
C THR A 829 -4.02 29.36 14.01
N HIS A 830 -3.08 28.47 13.71
CA HIS A 830 -1.73 28.44 14.27
C HIS A 830 -0.78 27.67 13.32
N PRO A 831 0.55 27.85 13.44
CA PRO A 831 1.48 27.10 12.60
C PRO A 831 1.43 25.61 12.94
N ILE A 832 1.75 24.75 11.97
CA ILE A 832 1.97 23.32 12.19
C ILE A 832 3.36 22.92 11.71
N LEU A 833 3.82 21.75 12.16
CA LEU A 833 5.12 21.22 11.77
C LEU A 833 5.06 20.68 10.35
N ARG A 834 6.00 21.09 9.48
CA ARG A 834 5.97 20.80 8.04
C ARG A 834 5.92 19.30 7.71
N TRP A 835 6.47 18.45 8.58
CA TRP A 835 6.42 16.99 8.41
C TRP A 835 5.01 16.40 8.53
N GLN A 836 4.06 17.09 9.17
CA GLN A 836 2.65 16.67 9.25
C GLN A 836 1.91 16.75 7.90
N LEU A 837 2.45 17.50 6.92
CA LEU A 837 1.90 17.54 5.55
C LEU A 837 2.27 16.29 4.72
N ALA A 838 3.03 15.35 5.29
CA ALA A 838 3.52 14.15 4.64
C ALA A 838 3.11 12.85 5.37
N GLN A 839 2.00 12.92 6.12
CA GLN A 839 1.35 11.79 6.80
C GLN A 839 -0.06 11.55 6.25
#